data_AF-H0JT38-F1
#
_entry.id   AF-H0JT38-F1
#
_cell.length_a   1.000
_cell.length_b   1.000
_cell.length_c   1.000
_cell.angle_alpha   90.00
_cell.angle_beta   90.00
_cell.angle_gamma   90.00
#
_symmetry.space_group_name_H-M   'P 1'
#
loop_
_entity.id
_entity.type
_entity.pdbx_description
1 polymer ?
#
loop_
_entity_poly.entity_id
_entity_poly.type
_entity_poly.pdbx_seq_one_letter_code
_entity_poly.pdbx_strand_id
1 'polypeptide(L)'
;MGHESLTATHDPVDVGRQAAPVIAGITGLWTDIEHTPFDDVPVLPGNSLRVVRSFYRRLDTSHAEHRLHSELLEFDGQLPLPRDAGTAVLYADDVPAATRQMAHAVWAKHGHLLTSPRKSAPPQRDVRTITFMDAVRMTGRFLLAVLKNAPSLLITRAIHRASTSVASAAQRALFGSTPGAYRVLVGGVDADGQRVSWTEYESASRQLGAALDEAKGTPQVAAPDLSALWRDYARGALTLADASERSAGLPPIQVGAHRAVLRSAADIVPGPDDDFTDIPGVVSATTQLHVAEAPDILGVEELRTTLRGLEQDPVIGLDARRTGAAIQTWAAKRRHSFAVSFGSILTSRLSADITEAGTLLERIKGVEALRDPAEESAEVQRRMFWRVRIATLIALVLGVLAGVLAWKEFISWWAGGPIIALCVIGWAIAVTLICQKAQQYLEDLLASREAITAANEADRVNLRAALREIEVLTGAYRQYLSWSRALGAFLARPLGVPKHVLTARRRIDWGLPRHSAIGSGSPDDDKIARVADQLRQDLFTVGWLTEPWDTVSAGAGVALGGAAHDITRDPSLLTTKAGAGSGSPLDEWSLMFYRGRVQSTGAAVLWQRAMSELTGPRTELARDLLDVIEYRIDGTVHRSGIDDFLAGVGVPTEGGFLDRAAFTDTATMRGASAVAGELYSRTRVGCGLVAVTTQFTEGVSAEDLARPTSKHVRTEEIHEIPDIDLRPAQREESPADKSGRTSYIAPAVDGINF
;
A
#
# COMPACT_ATOMS: atom_id res chain seq x y z
N MET A 1 -8.51 23.37 -55.68
CA MET A 1 -7.58 22.32 -56.15
C MET A 1 -6.78 22.87 -57.33
N GLY A 2 -5.45 22.79 -57.31
CA GLY A 2 -4.62 23.23 -58.44
C GLY A 2 -4.61 22.19 -59.57
N HIS A 3 -4.36 22.65 -60.81
CA HIS A 3 -4.22 21.78 -61.98
C HIS A 3 -2.78 21.87 -62.50
N GLU A 4 -2.13 20.73 -62.69
CA GLU A 4 -0.85 20.61 -63.39
C GLU A 4 -1.08 19.70 -64.58
N SER A 5 -0.81 20.21 -65.78
CA SER A 5 -0.88 19.39 -66.99
C SER A 5 0.41 18.57 -67.07
N LEU A 6 0.25 17.25 -67.06
CA LEU A 6 1.37 16.33 -67.18
C LEU A 6 1.81 16.26 -68.64
N THR A 7 3.13 16.16 -68.87
CA THR A 7 3.65 15.88 -70.20
C THR A 7 3.40 14.42 -70.56
N ALA A 8 3.05 14.16 -71.82
CA ALA A 8 2.83 12.79 -72.28
C ALA A 8 4.15 12.00 -72.19
N THR A 9 4.13 10.87 -71.49
CA THR A 9 5.28 9.98 -71.30
C THR A 9 4.85 8.52 -71.49
N HIS A 10 5.80 7.69 -71.90
CA HIS A 10 5.65 6.24 -71.98
C HIS A 10 6.49 5.51 -70.92
N ASP A 11 7.19 6.25 -70.05
CA ASP A 11 7.97 5.65 -68.96
C ASP A 11 7.00 5.03 -67.92
N PRO A 12 7.04 3.70 -67.71
CA PRO A 12 6.16 3.04 -66.75
C PRO A 12 6.37 3.54 -65.31
N VAL A 13 7.55 4.05 -64.95
CA VAL A 13 7.83 4.60 -63.62
C VAL A 13 7.11 5.94 -63.43
N ASP A 14 7.17 6.82 -64.42
CA ASP A 14 6.47 8.11 -64.38
C ASP A 14 4.95 7.94 -64.41
N VAL A 15 4.46 7.02 -65.24
CA VAL A 15 3.03 6.65 -65.28
C VAL A 15 2.60 6.04 -63.95
N GLY A 16 3.36 5.07 -63.42
CA GLY A 16 3.09 4.41 -62.15
C GLY A 16 3.07 5.37 -60.97
N ARG A 17 4.00 6.33 -60.94
CA ARG A 17 4.08 7.38 -59.91
C ARG A 17 2.78 8.20 -59.80
N GLN A 18 2.14 8.48 -60.93
CA GLN A 18 0.91 9.27 -60.99
C GLN A 18 -0.35 8.40 -60.87
N ALA A 19 -0.35 7.20 -61.44
CA ALA A 19 -1.51 6.32 -61.48
C ALA A 19 -1.71 5.52 -60.19
N ALA A 20 -0.63 5.08 -59.53
CA ALA A 20 -0.73 4.20 -58.36
C ALA A 20 -1.56 4.80 -57.20
N PRO A 21 -1.43 6.09 -56.83
CA PRO A 21 -2.27 6.68 -55.79
C PRO A 21 -3.75 6.79 -56.20
N VAL A 22 -4.03 7.00 -57.49
CA VAL A 22 -5.40 7.01 -58.00
C VAL A 22 -6.00 5.62 -57.96
N ILE A 23 -5.25 4.60 -58.37
CA ILE A 23 -5.63 3.18 -58.26
C ILE A 23 -5.93 2.85 -56.80
N ALA A 24 -5.03 3.21 -55.88
CA ALA A 24 -5.23 2.98 -54.45
C ALA A 24 -6.49 3.66 -53.90
N GLY A 25 -6.87 4.83 -54.44
CA GLY A 25 -8.12 5.51 -54.13
C GLY A 25 -9.35 4.75 -54.63
N ILE A 26 -9.34 4.26 -55.87
CA ILE A 26 -10.51 3.58 -56.44
C ILE A 26 -10.70 2.14 -55.94
N THR A 27 -9.62 1.48 -55.49
CA THR A 27 -9.65 0.11 -54.97
C THR A 27 -9.62 0.03 -53.43
N GLY A 28 -9.67 1.16 -52.72
CA GLY A 28 -9.67 1.19 -51.25
C GLY A 28 -8.39 0.66 -50.58
N LEU A 29 -7.23 0.85 -51.21
CA LEU A 29 -5.94 0.38 -50.67
C LEU A 29 -5.30 1.34 -49.66
N TRP A 30 -5.91 2.50 -49.41
CA TRP A 30 -5.41 3.45 -48.42
C TRP A 30 -5.63 2.94 -46.99
N THR A 31 -4.59 2.98 -46.17
CA THR A 31 -4.68 2.61 -44.75
C THR A 31 -5.53 3.60 -43.96
N ASP A 32 -6.21 3.12 -42.93
CA ASP A 32 -6.96 3.92 -41.95
C ASP A 32 -8.19 4.66 -42.53
N ILE A 33 -8.62 4.32 -43.76
CA ILE A 33 -9.83 4.86 -44.37
C ILE A 33 -10.52 3.82 -45.26
N GLU A 34 -11.84 3.68 -45.08
CA GLU A 34 -12.67 2.89 -45.98
C GLU A 34 -13.19 3.80 -47.10
N HIS A 35 -12.71 3.55 -48.33
CA HIS A 35 -13.05 4.34 -49.50
C HIS A 35 -13.03 3.48 -50.76
N THR A 36 -14.20 2.96 -51.14
CA THR A 36 -14.36 2.09 -52.31
C THR A 36 -15.47 2.63 -53.23
N PRO A 37 -15.17 3.61 -54.09
CA PRO A 37 -16.16 4.35 -54.88
C PRO A 37 -16.97 3.52 -55.88
N PHE A 38 -16.58 2.28 -56.15
CA PHE A 38 -17.21 1.44 -57.16
C PHE A 38 -17.74 0.10 -56.65
N ASP A 39 -17.60 -0.22 -55.36
CA ASP A 39 -18.07 -1.51 -54.81
C ASP A 39 -19.60 -1.64 -54.91
N ASP A 40 -20.31 -0.53 -54.64
CA ASP A 40 -21.78 -0.48 -54.68
C ASP A 40 -22.33 0.06 -56.02
N VAL A 41 -21.46 0.34 -56.99
CA VAL A 41 -21.87 0.95 -58.27
C VAL A 41 -22.03 -0.13 -59.34
N PRO A 42 -23.19 -0.21 -60.03
CA PRO A 42 -23.38 -1.20 -61.08
C PRO A 42 -22.37 -1.04 -62.21
N VAL A 43 -21.92 -2.17 -62.74
CA VAL A 43 -21.06 -2.23 -63.92
C VAL A 43 -21.82 -1.60 -65.10
N LEU A 44 -21.19 -0.65 -65.78
CA LEU A 44 -21.79 -0.01 -66.94
C LEU A 44 -21.93 -1.03 -68.09
N PRO A 45 -23.03 -0.98 -68.86
CA PRO A 45 -23.22 -1.86 -70.00
C PRO A 45 -22.26 -1.51 -71.16
N GLY A 46 -21.85 -2.54 -71.91
CA GLY A 46 -21.02 -2.42 -73.12
C GLY A 46 -19.55 -2.06 -72.86
N ASN A 47 -18.83 -1.63 -73.91
CA ASN A 47 -17.42 -1.20 -73.82
C ASN A 47 -17.31 0.28 -73.38
N SER A 48 -17.99 0.64 -72.29
CA SER A 48 -17.93 1.98 -71.71
C SER A 48 -16.82 2.08 -70.67
N LEU A 49 -16.14 3.22 -70.66
CA LEU A 49 -15.07 3.56 -69.74
C LEU A 49 -15.54 4.66 -68.79
N ARG A 50 -14.93 4.77 -67.60
CA ARG A 50 -15.06 5.95 -66.74
C ARG A 50 -13.71 6.61 -66.61
N VAL A 51 -13.69 7.93 -66.75
CA VAL A 51 -12.50 8.71 -66.41
C VAL A 51 -12.62 9.09 -64.95
N VAL A 52 -11.56 8.81 -64.18
CA VAL A 52 -11.55 8.99 -62.74
C VAL A 52 -10.35 9.85 -62.35
N ARG A 53 -10.55 10.71 -61.35
CA ARG A 53 -9.46 11.33 -60.59
C ARG A 53 -9.70 11.07 -59.11
N SER A 54 -8.61 10.84 -58.37
CA SER A 54 -8.66 10.67 -56.93
C SER A 54 -7.60 11.53 -56.27
N PHE A 55 -7.95 12.09 -55.11
CA PHE A 55 -7.09 12.93 -54.30
C PHE A 55 -6.95 12.29 -52.92
N TYR A 56 -5.71 12.23 -52.43
CA TYR A 56 -5.39 11.67 -51.13
C TYR A 56 -4.70 12.71 -50.25
N ARG A 57 -5.16 12.85 -49.00
CA ARG A 57 -4.50 13.66 -47.98
C ARG A 57 -4.40 12.86 -46.69
N ARG A 58 -3.20 12.75 -46.14
CA ARG A 58 -2.95 12.21 -44.81
C ARG A 58 -2.23 13.22 -43.97
N LEU A 59 -2.71 13.42 -42.76
CA LEU A 59 -2.07 14.23 -41.74
C LEU A 59 -1.60 13.31 -40.61
N ASP A 60 -0.28 13.15 -40.51
CA ASP A 60 0.38 12.36 -39.48
C ASP A 60 0.72 13.25 -38.27
N THR A 61 0.20 12.87 -37.11
CA THR A 61 0.40 13.55 -35.82
C THR A 61 1.22 12.71 -34.85
N SER A 62 1.74 11.55 -35.25
CA SER A 62 2.38 10.59 -34.35
C SER A 62 3.54 11.20 -33.54
N HIS A 63 4.32 12.11 -34.16
CA HIS A 63 5.41 12.80 -33.48
C HIS A 63 4.91 13.83 -32.45
N ALA A 64 3.92 14.65 -32.84
CA ALA A 64 3.32 15.65 -31.96
C ALA A 64 2.60 14.99 -30.78
N GLU A 65 1.86 13.92 -31.03
CA GLU A 65 1.20 13.10 -30.01
C GLU A 65 2.22 12.45 -29.08
N HIS A 66 3.35 11.95 -29.60
CA HIS A 66 4.40 11.39 -28.76
C HIS A 66 5.02 12.41 -27.82
N ARG A 67 5.36 13.60 -28.33
CA ARG A 67 5.87 14.72 -27.54
C ARG A 67 4.84 15.19 -26.51
N LEU A 68 3.57 15.28 -26.91
CA LEU A 68 2.48 15.62 -25.99
C LEU A 68 2.30 14.56 -24.90
N HIS A 69 2.42 13.26 -25.25
CA HIS A 69 2.35 12.16 -24.30
C HIS A 69 3.49 12.23 -23.27
N SER A 70 4.73 12.45 -23.72
CA SER A 70 5.88 12.57 -22.80
C SER A 70 5.71 13.76 -21.88
N GLU A 71 5.36 14.93 -22.42
CA GLU A 71 5.08 16.10 -21.60
C GLU A 71 3.93 15.84 -20.63
N LEU A 72 2.80 15.29 -21.08
CA LEU A 72 1.64 15.10 -20.22
C LEU A 72 1.85 14.13 -19.05
N LEU A 73 2.57 13.02 -19.28
CA LEU A 73 2.60 11.87 -18.37
C LEU A 73 3.92 11.68 -17.61
N GLU A 74 4.99 12.40 -17.96
CA GLU A 74 6.26 12.36 -17.24
C GLU A 74 6.31 13.45 -16.16
N PHE A 75 6.73 13.06 -14.95
CA PHE A 75 6.63 13.89 -13.75
C PHE A 75 7.97 14.24 -13.10
N ASP A 76 9.08 13.68 -13.59
CA ASP A 76 10.44 13.89 -13.05
C ASP A 76 10.52 13.84 -11.50
N GLY A 77 9.75 12.92 -10.90
CA GLY A 77 9.66 12.73 -9.44
C GLY A 77 8.79 13.73 -8.67
N GLN A 78 8.16 14.71 -9.34
CA GLN A 78 7.24 15.68 -8.73
C GLN A 78 5.78 15.41 -9.10
N LEU A 79 4.94 15.20 -8.09
CA LEU A 79 3.51 14.97 -8.29
C LEU A 79 2.83 16.25 -8.83
N PRO A 80 1.95 16.14 -9.84
CA PRO A 80 1.25 17.29 -10.41
C PRO A 80 0.29 17.92 -9.39
N LEU A 81 0.10 19.24 -9.45
CA LEU A 81 -0.90 19.93 -8.64
C LEU A 81 -2.30 19.57 -9.13
N PRO A 82 -3.15 18.94 -8.29
CA PRO A 82 -4.50 18.63 -8.68
C PRO A 82 -5.36 19.91 -8.70
N ARG A 83 -6.33 19.96 -9.62
CA ARG A 83 -7.32 21.04 -9.65
C ARG A 83 -8.54 20.68 -8.81
N ASP A 84 -8.95 21.58 -7.92
CA ASP A 84 -10.23 21.52 -7.21
C ASP A 84 -11.24 22.47 -7.85
N ALA A 85 -12.51 22.11 -7.83
CA ALA A 85 -13.58 22.90 -8.44
C ALA A 85 -13.86 24.18 -7.62
N GLY A 86 -13.04 25.21 -7.84
CA GLY A 86 -13.22 26.55 -7.26
C GLY A 86 -12.17 26.99 -6.24
N THR A 87 -11.24 26.11 -5.83
CA THR A 87 -10.17 26.45 -4.89
C THR A 87 -8.81 26.03 -5.43
N ALA A 88 -7.79 26.88 -5.29
CA ALA A 88 -6.42 26.51 -5.63
C ALA A 88 -5.91 25.45 -4.64
N VAL A 89 -5.25 24.41 -5.15
CA VAL A 89 -4.45 23.47 -4.35
C VAL A 89 -3.00 23.92 -4.40
N LEU A 90 -2.33 23.89 -3.24
CA LEU A 90 -0.95 24.33 -3.09
C LEU A 90 -0.04 23.15 -2.73
N TYR A 91 1.28 23.34 -2.87
CA TYR A 91 2.21 22.44 -2.21
C TYR A 91 2.34 22.84 -0.73
N ALA A 92 2.40 21.85 0.16
CA ALA A 92 2.68 22.10 1.56
C ALA A 92 4.17 22.46 1.75
N ASP A 93 4.44 23.57 2.44
CA ASP A 93 5.82 23.99 2.76
C ASP A 93 6.42 23.16 3.91
N ASP A 94 5.61 22.87 4.95
CA ASP A 94 6.03 22.05 6.11
C ASP A 94 5.66 20.58 5.91
N VAL A 95 6.47 19.89 5.09
CA VAL A 95 6.37 18.45 4.82
C VAL A 95 6.38 17.63 6.13
N PRO A 96 7.30 17.83 7.09
CA PRO A 96 7.31 17.08 8.35
C PRO A 96 6.06 17.24 9.21
N ALA A 97 5.41 18.41 9.24
CA ALA A 97 4.17 18.59 9.98
C ALA A 97 3.01 17.86 9.29
N ALA A 98 2.88 17.99 7.98
CA ALA A 98 1.85 17.35 7.18
C ALA A 98 1.86 15.81 7.32
N THR A 99 3.04 15.20 7.19
CA THR A 99 3.21 13.74 7.27
C THR A 99 2.95 13.19 8.67
N ARG A 100 3.44 13.87 9.72
CA ARG A 100 3.16 13.50 11.11
C ARG A 100 1.69 13.64 11.47
N GLN A 101 1.04 14.72 11.04
CA GLN A 101 -0.38 14.94 11.29
C GLN A 101 -1.21 13.80 10.69
N MET A 102 -0.97 13.43 9.42
CA MET A 102 -1.68 12.33 8.77
C MET A 102 -1.38 10.99 9.46
N ALA A 103 -0.13 10.70 9.82
CA ALA A 103 0.24 9.47 10.52
C ALA A 103 -0.44 9.35 11.89
N HIS A 104 -0.49 10.44 12.66
CA HIS A 104 -1.22 10.48 13.92
C HIS A 104 -2.74 10.36 13.74
N ALA A 105 -3.32 10.90 12.68
CA ALA A 105 -4.75 10.76 12.39
C ALA A 105 -5.11 9.29 12.10
N VAL A 106 -4.31 8.58 11.29
CA VAL A 106 -4.49 7.14 11.03
C VAL A 106 -4.37 6.35 12.33
N TRP A 107 -3.33 6.63 13.15
CA TRP A 107 -3.14 5.96 14.43
C TRP A 107 -4.28 6.24 15.43
N ALA A 108 -4.74 7.49 15.54
CA ALA A 108 -5.82 7.86 16.44
C ALA A 108 -7.13 7.12 16.08
N LYS A 109 -7.37 6.90 14.78
CA LYS A 109 -8.55 6.19 14.29
C LYS A 109 -8.49 4.69 14.56
N HIS A 110 -7.35 4.04 14.33
CA HIS A 110 -7.24 2.57 14.30
C HIS A 110 -6.36 1.95 15.40
N GLY A 111 -5.64 2.75 16.18
CA GLY A 111 -4.70 2.26 17.20
C GLY A 111 -5.35 1.41 18.30
N HIS A 112 -6.66 1.55 18.49
CA HIS A 112 -7.45 0.72 19.39
C HIS A 112 -7.50 -0.77 18.97
N LEU A 113 -7.26 -1.09 17.69
CA LEU A 113 -7.18 -2.48 17.20
C LEU A 113 -5.89 -3.17 17.63
N LEU A 114 -4.85 -2.39 17.95
CA LEU A 114 -3.51 -2.84 18.25
C LEU A 114 -3.18 -2.77 19.74
N THR A 115 -4.04 -2.14 20.56
CA THR A 115 -3.81 -1.92 22.00
C THR A 115 -5.01 -2.36 22.82
N SER A 116 -4.78 -3.11 23.90
CA SER A 116 -5.81 -3.55 24.84
C SER A 116 -5.76 -2.73 26.13
N PRO A 117 -6.92 -2.43 26.76
CA PRO A 117 -6.93 -1.75 28.05
C PRO A 117 -6.31 -2.62 29.15
N ARG A 118 -5.42 -2.03 29.96
CA ARG A 118 -4.79 -2.69 31.12
C ARG A 118 -5.76 -2.78 32.30
N LYS A 119 -5.66 -3.86 33.07
CA LYS A 119 -6.41 -4.04 34.32
C LYS A 119 -5.62 -3.41 35.47
N SER A 120 -6.17 -2.37 36.08
CA SER A 120 -5.62 -1.79 37.32
C SER A 120 -5.88 -2.71 38.51
N ALA A 121 -4.90 -2.81 39.42
CA ALA A 121 -5.09 -3.49 40.70
C ALA A 121 -6.19 -2.79 41.52
N PRO A 122 -7.06 -3.54 42.22
CA PRO A 122 -8.06 -2.92 43.09
C PRO A 122 -7.37 -2.08 44.19
N PRO A 123 -7.91 -0.89 44.53
CA PRO A 123 -7.32 -0.05 45.58
C PRO A 123 -7.29 -0.81 46.92
N GLN A 124 -6.23 -0.58 47.71
CA GLN A 124 -6.17 -1.09 49.08
C GLN A 124 -7.40 -0.60 49.85
N ARG A 125 -8.15 -1.54 50.46
CA ARG A 125 -9.30 -1.18 51.28
C ARG A 125 -8.80 -0.36 52.47
N ASP A 126 -9.32 0.86 52.62
CA ASP A 126 -9.04 1.69 53.78
C ASP A 126 -9.40 0.96 55.07
N VAL A 127 -8.45 0.95 56.01
CA VAL A 127 -8.57 0.38 57.35
C VAL A 127 -9.80 0.99 58.03
N ARG A 128 -10.80 0.17 58.35
CA ARG A 128 -11.94 0.60 59.17
C ARG A 128 -11.43 1.00 60.55
N THR A 129 -11.35 2.31 60.82
CA THR A 129 -11.10 2.82 62.16
C THR A 129 -12.31 2.51 63.03
N ILE A 130 -12.21 1.46 63.84
CA ILE A 130 -13.25 1.11 64.82
C ILE A 130 -13.28 2.21 65.90
N THR A 131 -14.44 2.82 66.08
CA THR A 131 -14.70 3.82 67.12
C THR A 131 -14.68 3.19 68.52
N PHE A 132 -14.13 3.88 69.52
CA PHE A 132 -14.00 3.43 70.91
C PHE A 132 -15.30 2.84 71.50
N MET A 133 -16.46 3.37 71.09
CA MET A 133 -17.76 2.92 71.58
C MET A 133 -18.21 1.56 71.01
N ASP A 134 -17.76 1.21 69.79
CA ASP A 134 -18.01 -0.11 69.20
C ASP A 134 -17.17 -1.19 69.87
N ALA A 135 -15.95 -0.85 70.31
CA ALA A 135 -15.09 -1.73 71.09
C ALA A 135 -15.70 -2.07 72.46
N VAL A 136 -16.34 -1.11 73.15
CA VAL A 136 -17.01 -1.34 74.45
C VAL A 136 -18.21 -2.29 74.31
N ARG A 137 -19.05 -2.12 73.27
CA ARG A 137 -20.20 -3.02 73.00
C ARG A 137 -19.77 -4.43 72.59
N MET A 138 -18.71 -4.56 71.78
CA MET A 138 -18.15 -5.87 71.42
C MET A 138 -17.57 -6.59 72.64
N THR A 139 -16.91 -5.87 73.55
CA THR A 139 -16.34 -6.44 74.78
C THR A 139 -17.42 -7.00 75.71
N GLY A 140 -18.55 -6.29 75.87
CA GLY A 140 -19.70 -6.77 76.65
C GLY A 140 -20.35 -8.03 76.07
N ARG A 141 -20.46 -8.12 74.73
CA ARG A 141 -20.96 -9.32 74.05
C ARG A 141 -19.98 -10.49 74.11
N PHE A 142 -18.68 -10.22 74.10
CA PHE A 142 -17.64 -11.24 74.18
C PHE A 142 -17.54 -11.86 75.57
N LEU A 143 -17.61 -11.07 76.66
CA LEU A 143 -17.71 -11.61 78.02
C LEU A 143 -18.95 -12.51 78.20
N LEU A 144 -20.08 -12.13 77.59
CA LEU A 144 -21.30 -12.93 77.60
C LEU A 144 -21.17 -14.24 76.76
N ALA A 145 -20.35 -14.23 75.71
CA ALA A 145 -20.15 -15.36 74.80
C ALA A 145 -19.04 -16.33 75.28
N VAL A 146 -17.98 -15.83 75.90
CA VAL A 146 -16.89 -16.63 76.50
C VAL A 146 -17.39 -17.40 77.72
N LEU A 147 -18.33 -16.84 78.49
CA LEU A 147 -19.00 -17.59 79.56
C LEU A 147 -19.94 -18.68 79.04
N LYS A 148 -20.32 -18.64 77.75
CA LYS A 148 -21.28 -19.56 77.13
C LYS A 148 -20.70 -20.55 76.11
N ASN A 149 -19.47 -20.39 75.59
CA ASN A 149 -18.91 -21.35 74.63
C ASN A 149 -17.37 -21.42 74.61
N ALA A 150 -16.86 -22.65 74.58
CA ALA A 150 -15.43 -23.02 74.57
C ALA A 150 -14.74 -22.71 73.20
N PRO A 151 -13.41 -22.45 73.18
CA PRO A 151 -12.69 -21.95 72.01
C PRO A 151 -12.02 -23.08 71.21
N SER A 152 -12.80 -23.93 70.53
CA SER A 152 -12.24 -24.95 69.62
C SER A 152 -12.72 -24.85 68.17
N LEU A 153 -13.60 -23.91 67.82
CA LEU A 153 -14.21 -23.83 66.47
C LEU A 153 -13.56 -22.82 65.51
N LEU A 154 -12.55 -22.06 65.94
CA LEU A 154 -11.91 -21.02 65.11
C LEU A 154 -10.60 -21.47 64.45
N ILE A 155 -9.97 -22.55 64.91
CA ILE A 155 -8.67 -23.00 64.38
C ILE A 155 -8.81 -23.92 63.16
N THR A 156 -9.97 -24.55 62.95
CA THR A 156 -10.20 -25.46 61.82
C THR A 156 -10.74 -24.78 60.55
N ARG A 157 -11.20 -23.53 60.61
CA ARG A 157 -11.74 -22.80 59.43
C ARG A 157 -10.71 -21.95 58.67
N ALA A 158 -9.50 -21.78 59.21
CA ALA A 158 -8.43 -21.00 58.57
C ALA A 158 -7.39 -21.84 57.81
N ILE A 159 -7.45 -23.18 57.88
CA ILE A 159 -6.40 -24.05 57.31
C ILE A 159 -6.71 -24.56 55.88
N HIS A 160 -7.92 -24.37 55.34
CA HIS A 160 -8.29 -24.96 54.03
C HIS A 160 -8.92 -24.01 53.01
N ARG A 161 -8.49 -22.75 52.95
CA ARG A 161 -8.73 -21.92 51.76
C ARG A 161 -7.44 -21.28 51.29
N ALA A 162 -6.63 -22.09 50.61
CA ALA A 162 -5.56 -21.61 49.76
C ALA A 162 -5.74 -22.25 48.37
N SER A 163 -6.30 -21.48 47.44
CA SER A 163 -6.26 -21.73 45.99
C SER A 163 -4.82 -21.61 45.49
N THR A 164 -3.95 -22.55 45.89
CA THR A 164 -2.51 -22.55 45.56
C THR A 164 -2.16 -23.43 44.35
N SER A 165 -3.09 -24.19 43.78
CA SER A 165 -2.78 -25.10 42.66
C SER A 165 -2.58 -24.39 41.32
N VAL A 166 -3.35 -23.35 41.00
CA VAL A 166 -3.26 -22.65 39.68
C VAL A 166 -2.05 -21.70 39.61
N ALA A 167 -1.59 -21.17 40.75
CA ALA A 167 -0.49 -20.20 40.79
C ALA A 167 0.91 -20.82 40.58
N SER A 168 1.09 -22.12 40.86
CA SER A 168 2.38 -22.81 40.74
C SER A 168 2.60 -23.50 39.39
N ALA A 169 1.53 -23.81 38.65
CA ALA A 169 1.61 -24.46 37.34
C ALA A 169 2.05 -23.48 36.24
N ALA A 170 1.40 -22.30 36.14
CA ALA A 170 1.76 -21.27 35.16
C ALA A 170 3.19 -20.73 35.37
N GLN A 171 3.63 -20.62 36.63
CA GLN A 171 4.97 -20.15 36.99
C GLN A 171 6.06 -21.17 36.56
N ARG A 172 5.81 -22.48 36.75
CA ARG A 172 6.68 -23.55 36.23
C ARG A 172 6.73 -23.58 34.70
N ALA A 173 5.60 -23.31 34.04
CA ALA A 173 5.55 -23.25 32.58
C ALA A 173 6.31 -22.03 31.99
N LEU A 174 6.24 -20.88 32.67
CA LEU A 174 6.89 -19.64 32.23
C LEU A 174 8.40 -19.62 32.44
N PHE A 175 8.89 -20.09 33.60
CA PHE A 175 10.32 -19.98 33.94
C PHE A 175 11.08 -21.30 33.84
N GLY A 176 10.38 -22.44 33.83
CA GLY A 176 10.98 -23.78 33.78
C GLY A 176 11.11 -24.36 32.38
N SER A 177 10.08 -24.21 31.53
CA SER A 177 10.06 -24.81 30.18
C SER A 177 10.49 -23.86 29.05
N THR A 178 10.55 -22.55 29.28
CA THR A 178 10.87 -21.55 28.23
C THR A 178 11.99 -20.55 28.64
N PRO A 179 13.16 -21.01 29.12
CA PRO A 179 14.23 -20.11 29.60
C PRO A 179 14.82 -19.21 28.51
N GLY A 180 14.81 -19.66 27.24
CA GLY A 180 15.24 -18.85 26.09
C GLY A 180 14.30 -17.67 25.83
N ALA A 181 12.99 -17.90 25.73
CA ALA A 181 12.00 -16.84 25.48
C ALA A 181 11.97 -15.77 26.59
N TYR A 182 12.14 -16.18 27.86
CA TYR A 182 12.30 -15.25 28.96
C TYR A 182 13.54 -14.35 28.80
N ARG A 183 14.69 -14.94 28.42
CA ARG A 183 15.94 -14.20 28.21
C ARG A 183 15.83 -13.20 27.06
N VAL A 184 15.18 -13.58 25.97
CA VAL A 184 14.93 -12.70 24.84
C VAL A 184 14.12 -11.48 25.26
N LEU A 185 13.03 -11.67 26.01
CA LEU A 185 12.13 -10.56 26.38
C LEU A 185 12.70 -9.62 27.45
N VAL A 186 13.45 -10.16 28.43
CA VAL A 186 14.02 -9.37 29.55
C VAL A 186 15.41 -8.84 29.21
N GLY A 187 16.24 -9.64 28.56
CA GLY A 187 17.64 -9.34 28.28
C GLY A 187 17.91 -8.83 26.87
N GLY A 188 16.97 -8.98 25.93
CA GLY A 188 17.19 -8.62 24.52
C GLY A 188 18.32 -9.42 23.87
N VAL A 189 18.63 -10.61 24.40
CA VAL A 189 19.68 -11.50 23.92
C VAL A 189 19.19 -12.93 23.77
N ASP A 190 19.75 -13.64 22.80
CA ASP A 190 19.44 -15.02 22.47
C ASP A 190 20.11 -16.02 23.44
N ALA A 191 20.06 -17.31 23.11
CA ALA A 191 20.70 -18.37 23.88
C ALA A 191 22.24 -18.23 23.93
N ASP A 192 22.82 -17.66 22.87
CA ASP A 192 24.26 -17.50 22.63
C ASP A 192 24.81 -16.16 23.14
N GLY A 193 23.95 -15.29 23.69
CA GLY A 193 24.31 -13.99 24.24
C GLY A 193 24.42 -12.87 23.19
N GLN A 194 24.02 -13.14 21.95
CA GLN A 194 23.93 -12.14 20.89
C GLN A 194 22.63 -11.36 21.00
N ARG A 195 22.60 -10.13 20.48
CA ARG A 195 21.37 -9.31 20.46
C ARG A 195 20.35 -9.92 19.51
N VAL A 196 19.11 -10.03 19.97
CA VAL A 196 18.03 -10.59 19.17
C VAL A 196 17.50 -9.63 18.10
N SER A 197 17.11 -10.21 16.97
CA SER A 197 16.33 -9.55 15.92
C SER A 197 14.92 -9.22 16.41
N TRP A 198 14.29 -8.21 15.81
CA TRP A 198 12.92 -7.84 16.17
C TRP A 198 11.91 -8.99 15.95
N THR A 199 12.19 -9.88 14.99
CA THR A 199 11.36 -11.07 14.68
C THR A 199 11.40 -12.13 15.80
N GLU A 200 12.48 -12.18 16.56
CA GLU A 200 12.64 -13.17 17.64
C GLU A 200 11.76 -12.82 18.84
N TYR A 201 11.47 -11.53 19.08
CA TYR A 201 10.49 -11.12 20.11
C TYR A 201 9.08 -11.65 19.83
N GLU A 202 8.67 -11.75 18.56
CA GLU A 202 7.39 -12.37 18.18
C GLU A 202 7.37 -13.86 18.56
N SER A 203 8.46 -14.58 18.25
CA SER A 203 8.57 -16.00 18.58
C SER A 203 8.61 -16.22 20.10
N ALA A 204 9.33 -15.37 20.83
CA ALA A 204 9.44 -15.41 22.28
C ALA A 204 8.09 -15.08 22.95
N SER A 205 7.38 -14.06 22.45
CA SER A 205 6.07 -13.70 22.99
C SER A 205 5.04 -14.79 22.77
N ARG A 206 5.04 -15.43 21.59
CA ARG A 206 4.16 -16.57 21.27
C ARG A 206 4.45 -17.79 22.16
N GLN A 207 5.73 -18.12 22.41
CA GLN A 207 6.11 -19.22 23.30
C GLN A 207 5.68 -18.95 24.75
N LEU A 208 5.91 -17.74 25.27
CA LEU A 208 5.49 -17.36 26.63
C LEU A 208 3.95 -17.28 26.75
N GLY A 209 3.27 -16.79 25.71
CA GLY A 209 1.81 -16.73 25.62
C GLY A 209 1.19 -18.12 25.63
N ALA A 210 1.70 -19.05 24.82
CA ALA A 210 1.24 -20.43 24.78
C ALA A 210 1.39 -21.12 26.16
N ALA A 211 2.53 -20.93 26.83
CA ALA A 211 2.74 -21.45 28.18
C ALA A 211 1.75 -20.86 29.21
N LEU A 212 1.35 -19.60 29.05
CA LEU A 212 0.36 -18.91 29.89
C LEU A 212 -1.09 -19.35 29.64
N ASP A 213 -1.40 -19.74 28.41
CA ASP A 213 -2.74 -20.15 27.97
C ASP A 213 -3.00 -21.64 28.23
N GLU A 214 -2.01 -22.50 28.02
CA GLU A 214 -2.06 -23.93 28.38
C GLU A 214 -2.37 -24.11 29.86
N ALA A 215 -1.76 -23.29 30.72
CA ALA A 215 -2.00 -23.31 32.16
C ALA A 215 -3.44 -22.92 32.58
N LYS A 216 -4.22 -22.25 31.71
CA LYS A 216 -5.59 -21.81 31.98
C LYS A 216 -6.65 -22.49 31.10
N GLY A 217 -6.27 -23.30 30.11
CA GLY A 217 -7.21 -23.91 29.17
C GLY A 217 -8.03 -22.89 28.37
N THR A 218 -7.44 -21.73 28.06
CA THR A 218 -8.15 -20.64 27.37
C THR A 218 -8.16 -20.91 25.86
N PRO A 219 -9.30 -20.77 25.16
CA PRO A 219 -9.34 -20.96 23.71
C PRO A 219 -8.51 -19.90 22.98
N GLN A 220 -7.86 -20.32 21.90
CA GLN A 220 -7.04 -19.46 21.04
C GLN A 220 -7.91 -18.37 20.42
N VAL A 221 -7.61 -17.10 20.72
CA VAL A 221 -8.39 -15.97 20.23
C VAL A 221 -7.88 -15.58 18.84
N ALA A 222 -8.79 -15.37 17.88
CA ALA A 222 -8.45 -14.95 16.53
C ALA A 222 -7.66 -13.63 16.51
N ALA A 223 -6.76 -13.49 15.52
CA ALA A 223 -6.04 -12.25 15.26
C ALA A 223 -7.04 -11.14 14.86
N PRO A 224 -6.79 -9.88 15.26
CA PRO A 224 -7.65 -8.76 14.86
C PRO A 224 -7.57 -8.54 13.34
N ASP A 225 -8.70 -8.18 12.73
CA ASP A 225 -8.73 -7.80 11.31
C ASP A 225 -8.19 -6.36 11.14
N LEU A 226 -7.04 -6.25 10.49
CA LEU A 226 -6.36 -4.98 10.23
C LEU A 226 -6.72 -4.38 8.85
N SER A 227 -7.69 -4.97 8.12
CA SER A 227 -8.05 -4.54 6.77
C SER A 227 -8.55 -3.09 6.70
N ALA A 228 -9.22 -2.59 7.74
CA ALA A 228 -9.64 -1.19 7.80
C ALA A 228 -8.45 -0.24 7.99
N LEU A 229 -7.47 -0.63 8.82
CA LEU A 229 -6.24 0.13 9.05
C LEU A 229 -5.45 0.30 7.75
N TRP A 230 -5.22 -0.78 7.00
CA TRP A 230 -4.40 -0.72 5.79
C TRP A 230 -5.06 0.04 4.64
N ARG A 231 -6.38 -0.06 4.49
CA ARG A 231 -7.14 0.77 3.54
C ARG A 231 -7.02 2.25 3.87
N ASP A 232 -7.15 2.62 5.14
CA ASP A 232 -7.04 4.02 5.56
C ASP A 232 -5.60 4.53 5.56
N TYR A 233 -4.61 3.67 5.79
CA TYR A 233 -3.18 3.98 5.59
C TYR A 233 -2.88 4.33 4.12
N ALA A 234 -3.32 3.49 3.19
CA ALA A 234 -3.20 3.74 1.75
C ALA A 234 -3.93 5.04 1.34
N ARG A 235 -5.19 5.20 1.80
CA ARG A 235 -5.97 6.41 1.53
C ARG A 235 -5.30 7.67 2.07
N GLY A 236 -4.75 7.65 3.28
CA GLY A 236 -4.01 8.77 3.85
C GLY A 236 -2.79 9.16 3.01
N ALA A 237 -2.04 8.17 2.51
CA ALA A 237 -0.92 8.40 1.60
C ALA A 237 -1.39 9.05 0.28
N LEU A 238 -2.45 8.53 -0.34
CA LEU A 238 -3.02 9.10 -1.57
C LEU A 238 -3.59 10.51 -1.34
N THR A 239 -4.20 10.77 -0.18
CA THR A 239 -4.72 12.10 0.19
C THR A 239 -3.60 13.14 0.31
N LEU A 240 -2.42 12.75 0.81
CA LEU A 240 -1.24 13.62 0.81
C LEU A 240 -0.73 13.92 -0.62
N ALA A 241 -1.02 13.07 -1.60
CA ALA A 241 -0.58 13.22 -2.99
C ALA A 241 -1.56 14.03 -3.85
N ASP A 242 -2.87 13.89 -3.66
CA ASP A 242 -3.88 14.49 -4.55
C ASP A 242 -5.03 15.24 -3.86
N ALA A 243 -4.90 15.49 -2.55
CA ALA A 243 -5.82 16.28 -1.73
C ALA A 243 -7.27 15.77 -1.66
N SER A 244 -7.54 14.52 -2.08
CA SER A 244 -8.90 13.95 -1.98
C SER A 244 -9.21 13.42 -0.60
N GLU A 245 -10.37 13.77 -0.07
CA GLU A 245 -10.88 13.25 1.19
C GLU A 245 -11.54 11.88 0.97
N ARG A 246 -10.79 10.81 1.22
CA ARG A 246 -11.23 9.42 0.96
C ARG A 246 -11.83 8.72 2.17
N SER A 247 -11.57 9.23 3.37
CA SER A 247 -11.96 8.58 4.61
C SER A 247 -12.26 9.62 5.68
N ALA A 248 -13.40 9.48 6.35
CA ALA A 248 -13.76 10.36 7.45
C ALA A 248 -12.68 10.33 8.55
N GLY A 249 -12.25 11.51 8.99
CA GLY A 249 -11.18 11.67 9.97
C GLY A 249 -9.77 11.69 9.38
N LEU A 250 -9.61 11.56 8.05
CA LEU A 250 -8.35 11.76 7.33
C LEU A 250 -8.49 12.91 6.31
N PRO A 251 -8.67 14.16 6.77
CA PRO A 251 -8.88 15.29 5.88
C PRO A 251 -7.60 15.65 5.11
N PRO A 252 -7.72 16.26 3.92
CA PRO A 252 -6.57 16.81 3.22
C PRO A 252 -5.91 17.92 4.04
N ILE A 253 -4.58 18.02 3.93
CA ILE A 253 -3.80 19.05 4.61
C ILE A 253 -4.25 20.42 4.13
N GLN A 254 -4.26 21.40 5.04
CA GLN A 254 -4.68 22.77 4.76
C GLN A 254 -3.49 23.72 4.95
N VAL A 255 -3.29 24.63 3.99
CA VAL A 255 -2.40 25.79 4.09
C VAL A 255 -3.26 27.03 3.99
N GLY A 256 -3.53 27.67 5.14
CA GLY A 256 -4.53 28.73 5.23
C GLY A 256 -5.93 28.21 4.92
N ALA A 257 -6.56 28.73 3.84
CA ALA A 257 -7.87 28.30 3.36
C ALA A 257 -7.79 27.31 2.17
N HIS A 258 -6.58 26.95 1.75
CA HIS A 258 -6.34 26.11 0.56
C HIS A 258 -5.96 24.70 0.96
N ARG A 259 -6.42 23.71 0.19
CA ARG A 259 -5.92 22.34 0.30
C ARG A 259 -4.46 22.28 -0.15
N ALA A 260 -3.70 21.38 0.44
CA ALA A 260 -2.30 21.19 0.10
C ALA A 260 -1.95 19.72 -0.15
N VAL A 261 -0.99 19.53 -1.07
CA VAL A 261 -0.39 18.23 -1.41
C VAL A 261 1.13 18.28 -1.20
N LEU A 262 1.76 17.11 -1.07
CA LEU A 262 3.22 17.02 -1.06
C LEU A 262 3.76 16.97 -2.48
N ARG A 263 4.89 17.65 -2.70
CA ARG A 263 5.52 17.73 -4.02
C ARG A 263 6.15 16.42 -4.46
N SER A 264 6.84 15.75 -3.55
CA SER A 264 7.61 14.54 -3.84
C SER A 264 6.89 13.31 -3.33
N ALA A 265 6.80 12.28 -4.17
CA ALA A 265 6.29 10.96 -3.76
C ALA A 265 7.12 10.36 -2.61
N ALA A 266 8.43 10.59 -2.62
CA ALA A 266 9.36 10.09 -1.60
C ALA A 266 9.13 10.70 -0.21
N ASP A 267 8.51 11.87 -0.14
CA ASP A 267 8.10 12.50 1.12
C ASP A 267 6.79 11.90 1.66
N ILE A 268 6.04 11.14 0.86
CA ILE A 268 4.84 10.42 1.31
C ILE A 268 5.24 8.99 1.68
N VAL A 269 5.59 8.17 0.69
CA VAL A 269 6.08 6.81 0.86
C VAL A 269 7.28 6.63 -0.07
N PRO A 270 8.50 6.46 0.47
CA PRO A 270 9.69 6.24 -0.35
C PRO A 270 9.54 5.02 -1.27
N GLY A 271 9.91 5.19 -2.54
CA GLY A 271 9.84 4.14 -3.56
C GLY A 271 11.17 3.37 -3.71
N PRO A 272 11.25 2.44 -4.67
CA PRO A 272 12.47 1.66 -4.94
C PRO A 272 13.65 2.52 -5.40
N ASP A 273 13.38 3.65 -6.05
CA ASP A 273 14.43 4.59 -6.49
C ASP A 273 15.04 5.39 -5.31
N ASP A 274 14.41 5.34 -4.12
CA ASP A 274 14.85 6.05 -2.90
C ASP A 274 15.64 5.18 -1.91
N ASP A 275 15.81 3.90 -2.20
CA ASP A 275 16.45 2.92 -1.32
C ASP A 275 17.95 3.15 -1.11
N PHE A 276 18.45 2.66 0.02
CA PHE A 276 19.87 2.67 0.30
C PHE A 276 20.55 1.47 -0.35
N THR A 277 21.34 1.74 -1.39
CA THR A 277 22.08 0.74 -2.17
C THR A 277 23.60 0.86 -2.04
N ASP A 278 24.10 1.86 -1.32
CA ASP A 278 25.53 2.12 -1.11
C ASP A 278 26.13 1.21 -0.01
N ILE A 279 26.01 -0.10 -0.22
CA ILE A 279 26.53 -1.15 0.65
C ILE A 279 27.67 -1.88 -0.09
N PRO A 280 28.94 -1.72 0.35
CA PRO A 280 30.06 -2.44 -0.24
C PRO A 280 29.86 -3.96 -0.19
N GLY A 281 30.34 -4.68 -1.22
CA GLY A 281 30.12 -6.13 -1.35
C GLY A 281 30.60 -6.96 -0.16
N VAL A 282 31.69 -6.55 0.50
CA VAL A 282 32.24 -7.23 1.69
C VAL A 282 31.30 -7.07 2.90
N VAL A 283 30.77 -5.86 3.11
CA VAL A 283 29.78 -5.57 4.16
C VAL A 283 28.49 -6.32 3.86
N SER A 284 28.02 -6.26 2.62
CA SER A 284 26.80 -6.91 2.16
C SER A 284 26.85 -8.44 2.30
N ALA A 285 27.99 -9.07 2.00
CA ALA A 285 28.18 -10.51 2.20
C ALA A 285 28.15 -10.92 3.67
N THR A 286 28.61 -10.04 4.57
CA THR A 286 28.66 -10.28 6.01
C THR A 286 27.29 -10.07 6.66
N THR A 287 26.56 -9.03 6.26
CA THR A 287 25.23 -8.70 6.81
C THR A 287 24.08 -9.40 6.09
N GLN A 288 24.35 -10.07 4.96
CA GLN A 288 23.35 -10.66 4.05
C GLN A 288 22.28 -9.66 3.57
N LEU A 289 22.60 -8.36 3.61
CA LEU A 289 21.70 -7.29 3.23
C LEU A 289 22.30 -6.51 2.05
N HIS A 290 21.54 -6.46 0.95
CA HIS A 290 21.96 -5.78 -0.28
C HIS A 290 21.33 -4.39 -0.44
N VAL A 291 20.17 -4.19 0.17
CA VAL A 291 19.38 -2.96 0.06
C VAL A 291 18.70 -2.71 1.41
N ALA A 292 18.67 -1.46 1.86
CA ALA A 292 17.86 -1.06 3.01
C ALA A 292 16.72 -0.15 2.55
N GLU A 293 15.50 -0.55 2.89
CA GLU A 293 14.27 0.17 2.54
C GLU A 293 13.99 1.26 3.58
N ALA A 294 13.65 2.47 3.13
CA ALA A 294 13.41 3.59 4.06
C ALA A 294 12.26 3.35 5.07
N PRO A 295 11.14 2.68 4.71
CA PRO A 295 10.09 2.34 5.67
C PRO A 295 10.51 1.34 6.75
N ASP A 296 11.59 0.55 6.54
CA ASP A 296 12.05 -0.50 7.46
C ASP A 296 12.94 0.05 8.59
N ILE A 297 12.31 0.75 9.53
CA ILE A 297 12.98 1.36 10.69
C ILE A 297 13.73 0.32 11.55
N LEU A 298 13.13 -0.85 11.79
CA LEU A 298 13.74 -1.88 12.64
C LEU A 298 14.93 -2.53 11.92
N GLY A 299 14.79 -2.87 10.62
CA GLY A 299 15.88 -3.39 9.81
C GLY A 299 17.03 -2.39 9.64
N VAL A 300 16.74 -1.09 9.50
CA VAL A 300 17.77 -0.04 9.46
C VAL A 300 18.52 0.06 10.78
N GLU A 301 17.86 -0.01 11.94
CA GLU A 301 18.57 0.03 13.24
C GLU A 301 19.32 -1.27 13.54
N GLU A 302 18.82 -2.42 13.10
CA GLU A 302 19.51 -3.71 13.15
C GLU A 302 20.78 -3.68 12.31
N LEU A 303 20.71 -3.19 11.07
CA LEU A 303 21.88 -2.97 10.22
C LEU A 303 22.88 -2.01 10.88
N ARG A 304 22.41 -0.89 11.43
CA ARG A 304 23.28 0.07 12.15
C ARG A 304 23.98 -0.56 13.34
N THR A 305 23.27 -1.39 14.12
CA THR A 305 23.84 -2.09 15.27
C THR A 305 24.89 -3.11 14.83
N THR A 306 24.61 -3.85 13.75
CA THR A 306 25.54 -4.82 13.16
C THR A 306 26.80 -4.12 12.63
N LEU A 307 26.66 -3.00 11.91
CA LEU A 307 27.79 -2.21 11.41
C LEU A 307 28.68 -1.71 12.55
N ARG A 308 28.11 -1.23 13.66
CA ARG A 308 28.88 -0.82 14.85
C ARG A 308 29.68 -1.98 15.46
N GLY A 309 29.16 -3.20 15.41
CA GLY A 309 29.90 -4.40 15.82
C GLY A 309 31.09 -4.68 14.90
N LEU A 310 30.87 -4.56 13.58
CA LEU A 310 31.89 -4.77 12.55
C LEU A 310 32.97 -3.68 12.52
N GLU A 311 32.75 -2.50 13.10
CA GLU A 311 33.78 -1.45 13.22
C GLU A 311 35.03 -1.90 13.99
N GLN A 312 34.90 -2.94 14.83
CA GLN A 312 36.02 -3.51 15.59
C GLN A 312 36.87 -4.49 14.77
N ASP A 313 36.42 -4.85 13.56
CA ASP A 313 37.12 -5.77 12.66
C ASP A 313 38.26 -5.04 11.89
N PRO A 314 39.50 -5.54 11.91
CA PRO A 314 40.63 -4.92 11.22
C PRO A 314 40.54 -4.92 9.68
N VAL A 315 39.74 -5.80 9.07
CA VAL A 315 39.59 -5.92 7.62
C VAL A 315 38.37 -5.15 7.11
N ILE A 316 37.23 -5.24 7.81
CA ILE A 316 35.94 -4.69 7.36
C ILE A 316 35.62 -3.33 8.02
N GLY A 317 36.27 -2.98 9.13
CA GLY A 317 35.87 -1.87 10.00
C GLY A 317 35.82 -0.49 9.34
N LEU A 318 36.70 -0.20 8.37
CA LEU A 318 36.67 1.07 7.64
C LEU A 318 35.43 1.19 6.75
N ASP A 319 35.11 0.13 6.02
CA ASP A 319 33.95 0.09 5.13
C ASP A 319 32.66 0.08 5.95
N ALA A 320 32.61 -0.68 7.05
CA ALA A 320 31.49 -0.67 7.98
C ALA A 320 31.20 0.73 8.55
N ARG A 321 32.25 1.48 8.94
CA ARG A 321 32.10 2.86 9.42
C ARG A 321 31.59 3.82 8.33
N ARG A 322 32.12 3.71 7.11
CA ARG A 322 31.69 4.54 5.96
C ARG A 322 30.22 4.28 5.62
N THR A 323 29.83 3.02 5.51
CA THR A 323 28.43 2.61 5.29
C THR A 323 27.54 3.07 6.44
N GLY A 324 28.01 2.97 7.69
CA GLY A 324 27.30 3.47 8.87
C GLY A 324 27.02 4.97 8.85
N ALA A 325 27.97 5.78 8.35
CA ALA A 325 27.77 7.21 8.16
C ALA A 325 26.81 7.50 6.98
N ALA A 326 26.98 6.81 5.86
CA ALA A 326 26.15 6.98 4.66
C ALA A 326 24.67 6.65 4.95
N ILE A 327 24.40 5.52 5.61
CA ILE A 327 23.03 5.14 5.98
C ILE A 327 22.43 6.13 6.99
N GLN A 328 23.22 6.71 7.89
CA GLN A 328 22.73 7.73 8.82
C GLN A 328 22.27 8.99 8.08
N THR A 329 23.08 9.48 7.14
CA THR A 329 22.74 10.66 6.33
C THR A 329 21.53 10.39 5.44
N TRP A 330 21.46 9.23 4.81
CA TRP A 330 20.31 8.82 4.00
C TRP A 330 19.03 8.70 4.83
N ALA A 331 19.06 8.00 5.97
CA ALA A 331 17.90 7.82 6.85
C ALA A 331 17.41 9.18 7.41
N ALA A 332 18.33 10.09 7.72
CA ALA A 332 17.98 11.44 8.19
C ALA A 332 17.21 12.25 7.13
N LYS A 333 17.50 12.05 5.84
CA LYS A 333 16.77 12.70 4.73
C LYS A 333 15.34 12.17 4.60
N ARG A 334 15.11 10.87 4.87
CA ARG A 334 13.82 10.19 4.66
C ARG A 334 12.94 10.08 5.91
N ARG A 335 13.46 10.44 7.08
CA ARG A 335 12.75 10.37 8.38
C ARG A 335 11.43 11.11 8.44
N HIS A 336 11.26 12.11 7.56
CA HIS A 336 10.08 12.98 7.52
C HIS A 336 8.95 12.44 6.65
N SER A 337 9.15 11.30 5.99
CA SER A 337 8.11 10.72 5.16
C SER A 337 6.91 10.26 5.99
N PHE A 338 5.72 10.21 5.38
CA PHE A 338 4.52 9.71 6.04
C PHE A 338 4.67 8.24 6.45
N ALA A 339 5.26 7.40 5.59
CA ALA A 339 5.54 6.01 5.92
C ALA A 339 6.43 5.88 7.16
N VAL A 340 7.58 6.57 7.19
CA VAL A 340 8.50 6.52 8.34
C VAL A 340 7.87 7.11 9.60
N SER A 341 7.08 8.17 9.47
CA SER A 341 6.34 8.75 10.61
C SER A 341 5.36 7.73 11.20
N PHE A 342 4.56 7.05 10.37
CA PHE A 342 3.64 6.00 10.83
C PHE A 342 4.39 4.79 11.39
N GLY A 343 5.45 4.33 10.72
CA GLY A 343 6.32 3.25 11.19
C GLY A 343 6.93 3.56 12.56
N SER A 344 7.32 4.81 12.82
CA SER A 344 7.88 5.22 14.13
C SER A 344 6.87 5.11 15.26
N ILE A 345 5.57 5.30 14.97
CA ILE A 345 4.50 5.09 15.94
C ILE A 345 4.38 3.59 16.26
N LEU A 346 4.40 2.72 15.24
CA LEU A 346 4.38 1.27 15.43
C LEU A 346 5.59 0.78 16.24
N THR A 347 6.81 1.18 15.87
CA THR A 347 8.03 0.70 16.53
C THR A 347 8.17 1.22 17.96
N SER A 348 7.77 2.47 18.22
CA SER A 348 7.75 3.03 19.58
C SER A 348 6.76 2.31 20.49
N ARG A 349 5.59 1.92 19.97
CA ARG A 349 4.61 1.11 20.70
C ARG A 349 5.10 -0.30 20.96
N LEU A 350 5.63 -0.96 19.95
CA LEU A 350 6.23 -2.29 20.09
C LEU A 350 7.35 -2.29 21.15
N SER A 351 8.23 -1.29 21.11
CA SER A 351 9.33 -1.16 22.09
C SER A 351 8.80 -0.92 23.51
N ALA A 352 7.73 -0.15 23.65
CA ALA A 352 7.07 0.08 24.94
C ALA A 352 6.44 -1.21 25.49
N ASP A 353 5.79 -2.01 24.65
CA ASP A 353 5.14 -3.26 25.06
C ASP A 353 6.17 -4.35 25.40
N ILE A 354 7.28 -4.44 24.66
CA ILE A 354 8.41 -5.31 25.01
C ILE A 354 8.97 -4.93 26.38
N THR A 355 9.21 -3.64 26.61
CA THR A 355 9.71 -3.14 27.90
C THR A 355 8.71 -3.43 29.01
N GLU A 356 7.41 -3.15 28.79
CA GLU A 356 6.35 -3.43 29.76
C GLU A 356 6.30 -4.91 30.13
N ALA A 357 6.28 -5.81 29.14
CA ALA A 357 6.25 -7.25 29.35
C ALA A 357 7.48 -7.74 30.14
N GLY A 358 8.67 -7.19 29.85
CA GLY A 358 9.88 -7.40 30.65
C GLY A 358 9.69 -6.99 32.11
N THR A 359 9.21 -5.76 32.37
CA THR A 359 8.96 -5.29 33.76
C THR A 359 7.88 -6.08 34.49
N LEU A 360 6.87 -6.59 33.78
CA LEU A 360 5.81 -7.42 34.35
C LEU A 360 6.34 -8.81 34.72
N LEU A 361 7.17 -9.41 33.85
CA LEU A 361 7.86 -10.67 34.15
C LEU A 361 8.77 -10.55 35.37
N GLU A 362 9.53 -9.46 35.47
CA GLU A 362 10.37 -9.19 36.64
C GLU A 362 9.56 -8.99 37.92
N ARG A 363 8.43 -8.26 37.87
CA ARG A 363 7.51 -8.10 39.00
C ARG A 363 6.90 -9.43 39.45
N ILE A 364 6.43 -10.25 38.50
CA ILE A 364 5.87 -11.58 38.79
C ILE A 364 6.91 -12.49 39.43
N LYS A 365 8.19 -12.38 39.03
CA LYS A 365 9.31 -13.10 39.64
C LYS A 365 9.66 -12.56 41.03
N GLY A 366 9.67 -11.24 41.23
CA GLY A 366 10.02 -10.58 42.48
C GLY A 366 9.04 -10.84 43.64
N VAL A 367 7.76 -11.08 43.35
CA VAL A 367 6.74 -11.44 44.37
C VAL A 367 7.05 -12.78 45.07
N GLU A 368 7.86 -13.65 44.46
CA GLU A 368 8.28 -14.94 45.03
C GLU A 368 9.36 -14.79 46.11
N ALA A 369 10.33 -13.88 45.93
CA ALA A 369 11.36 -13.61 46.93
C ALA A 369 10.78 -13.08 48.26
N LEU A 370 9.60 -12.46 48.21
CA LEU A 370 8.85 -11.98 49.37
C LEU A 370 7.90 -13.03 49.98
N ARG A 371 7.67 -14.16 49.29
CA ARG A 371 6.66 -15.16 49.66
C ARG A 371 7.16 -16.27 50.57
N ASP A 372 8.41 -16.16 51.05
CA ASP A 372 9.04 -17.10 52.00
C ASP A 372 9.06 -16.65 53.50
N PRO A 373 7.95 -16.19 54.15
CA PRO A 373 7.96 -15.82 55.57
C PRO A 373 7.14 -16.80 56.45
N ALA A 374 7.27 -18.12 56.22
CA ALA A 374 6.77 -19.10 57.18
C ALA A 374 7.51 -18.98 58.53
N GLU A 375 8.77 -18.51 58.51
CA GLU A 375 9.61 -18.33 59.68
C GLU A 375 9.30 -17.02 60.45
N GLU A 376 9.01 -15.91 59.76
CA GLU A 376 8.71 -14.61 60.41
C GLU A 376 7.37 -14.61 61.17
N SER A 377 6.39 -15.36 60.68
CA SER A 377 5.06 -15.45 61.32
C SER A 377 5.06 -16.34 62.58
N ALA A 378 5.92 -17.35 62.63
CA ALA A 378 6.06 -18.24 63.79
C ALA A 378 6.68 -17.55 65.01
N GLU A 379 7.65 -16.65 64.81
CA GLU A 379 8.34 -15.95 65.91
C GLU A 379 7.47 -14.89 66.59
N VAL A 380 6.69 -14.14 65.80
CA VAL A 380 5.81 -13.08 66.30
C VAL A 380 4.65 -13.68 67.10
N GLN A 381 4.11 -14.81 66.64
CA GLN A 381 3.06 -15.55 67.34
C GLN A 381 3.55 -16.10 68.69
N ARG A 382 4.81 -16.57 68.77
CA ARG A 382 5.40 -17.12 69.99
C ARG A 382 5.63 -16.05 71.08
N ARG A 383 6.10 -14.86 70.69
CA ARG A 383 6.27 -13.72 71.63
C ARG A 383 4.93 -13.21 72.17
N MET A 384 3.87 -13.30 71.37
CA MET A 384 2.53 -12.85 71.76
C MET A 384 1.85 -13.81 72.77
N PHE A 385 1.86 -15.12 72.51
CA PHE A 385 1.35 -16.12 73.47
C PHE A 385 2.10 -16.08 74.81
N TRP A 386 3.39 -15.74 74.78
CA TRP A 386 4.19 -15.55 75.98
C TRP A 386 3.74 -14.33 76.81
N ARG A 387 3.42 -13.19 76.18
CA ARG A 387 2.88 -12.00 76.87
C ARG A 387 1.50 -12.25 77.49
N VAL A 388 0.62 -13.00 76.82
CA VAL A 388 -0.70 -13.36 77.35
C VAL A 388 -0.57 -14.31 78.54
N ARG A 389 0.32 -15.30 78.47
CA ARG A 389 0.64 -16.21 79.59
C ARG A 389 1.17 -15.47 80.81
N ILE A 390 2.04 -14.48 80.61
CA ILE A 390 2.56 -13.65 81.71
C ILE A 390 1.45 -12.81 82.33
N ALA A 391 0.59 -12.18 81.53
CA ALA A 391 -0.52 -11.38 82.06
C ALA A 391 -1.54 -12.23 82.85
N THR A 392 -1.82 -13.47 82.40
CA THR A 392 -2.66 -14.42 83.16
C THR A 392 -2.00 -14.87 84.44
N LEU A 393 -0.70 -15.16 84.41
CA LEU A 393 0.07 -15.54 85.60
C LEU A 393 0.09 -14.42 86.64
N ILE A 394 0.33 -13.17 86.22
CA ILE A 394 0.34 -12.00 87.10
C ILE A 394 -1.04 -11.78 87.74
N ALA A 395 -2.13 -11.89 86.96
CA ALA A 395 -3.49 -11.75 87.49
C ALA A 395 -3.85 -12.86 88.48
N LEU A 396 -3.42 -14.10 88.21
CA LEU A 396 -3.62 -15.23 89.11
C LEU A 396 -2.84 -15.03 90.42
N VAL A 397 -1.58 -14.59 90.34
CA VAL A 397 -0.75 -14.26 91.52
C VAL A 397 -1.37 -13.12 92.33
N LEU A 398 -1.83 -12.04 91.69
CA LEU A 398 -2.51 -10.92 92.36
C LEU A 398 -3.83 -11.35 93.02
N GLY A 399 -4.61 -12.20 92.35
CA GLY A 399 -5.86 -12.75 92.90
C GLY A 399 -5.62 -13.65 94.11
N VAL A 400 -4.61 -14.53 94.05
CA VAL A 400 -4.21 -15.38 95.18
C VAL A 400 -3.69 -14.51 96.33
N LEU A 401 -2.86 -13.51 96.05
CA LEU A 401 -2.31 -12.60 97.07
C LEU A 401 -3.43 -11.80 97.77
N ALA A 402 -4.40 -11.27 97.01
CA ALA A 402 -5.56 -10.58 97.55
C ALA A 402 -6.45 -11.51 98.38
N GLY A 403 -6.63 -12.77 97.96
CA GLY A 403 -7.36 -13.78 98.72
C GLY A 403 -6.70 -14.14 100.05
N VAL A 404 -5.36 -14.27 100.06
CA VAL A 404 -4.58 -14.54 101.29
C VAL A 404 -4.62 -13.35 102.25
N LEU A 405 -4.57 -12.12 101.73
CA LEU A 405 -4.71 -10.88 102.52
C LEU A 405 -6.12 -10.74 103.15
N ALA A 406 -7.17 -11.15 102.42
CA ALA A 406 -8.53 -11.20 102.94
C ALA A 406 -8.72 -12.30 104.00
N TRP A 407 -8.09 -13.47 103.79
CA TRP A 407 -8.15 -14.60 104.74
C TRP A 407 -7.48 -14.29 106.09
N LYS A 408 -6.42 -13.47 106.10
CA LYS A 408 -5.74 -13.04 107.34
C LYS A 408 -6.45 -11.87 108.07
N GLU A 409 -7.69 -11.54 107.69
CA GLU A 409 -8.51 -10.43 108.24
C GLU A 409 -7.87 -9.03 108.22
N PHE A 410 -6.76 -8.85 107.49
CA PHE A 410 -6.11 -7.55 107.33
C PHE A 410 -6.98 -6.55 106.52
N ILE A 411 -7.91 -7.07 105.72
CA ILE A 411 -8.84 -6.32 104.89
C ILE A 411 -10.23 -6.95 105.08
N SER A 412 -11.23 -6.13 105.46
CA SER A 412 -12.63 -6.54 105.55
C SER A 412 -13.08 -7.23 104.26
N TRP A 413 -13.84 -8.32 104.35
CA TRP A 413 -14.35 -9.06 103.19
C TRP A 413 -15.14 -8.17 102.21
N TRP A 414 -15.75 -7.08 102.73
CA TRP A 414 -16.44 -6.06 101.94
C TRP A 414 -15.48 -5.19 101.09
N ALA A 415 -14.21 -5.09 101.47
CA ALA A 415 -13.16 -4.39 100.71
C ALA A 415 -12.31 -5.35 99.85
N GLY A 416 -12.16 -6.61 100.25
CA GLY A 416 -11.40 -7.62 99.48
C GLY A 416 -12.10 -8.08 98.19
N GLY A 417 -13.42 -8.28 98.25
CA GLY A 417 -14.25 -8.66 97.10
C GLY A 417 -14.13 -7.71 95.89
N PRO A 418 -14.29 -6.39 96.06
CA PRO A 418 -14.18 -5.45 94.94
C PRO A 418 -12.77 -5.35 94.34
N ILE A 419 -11.69 -5.56 95.11
CA ILE A 419 -10.31 -5.54 94.59
C ILE A 419 -10.05 -6.75 93.69
N ILE A 420 -10.52 -7.93 94.08
CA ILE A 420 -10.43 -9.15 93.26
C ILE A 420 -11.26 -8.96 91.98
N ALA A 421 -12.47 -8.41 92.08
CA ALA A 421 -13.30 -8.10 90.93
C ALA A 421 -12.61 -7.10 89.98
N LEU A 422 -11.98 -6.04 90.51
CA LEU A 422 -11.25 -5.05 89.71
C LEU A 422 -10.01 -5.64 89.04
N CYS A 423 -9.30 -6.58 89.69
CA CYS A 423 -8.18 -7.30 89.10
C CYS A 423 -8.63 -8.21 87.95
N VAL A 424 -9.74 -8.93 88.12
CA VAL A 424 -10.32 -9.78 87.06
C VAL A 424 -10.82 -8.94 85.89
N ILE A 425 -11.45 -7.79 86.16
CA ILE A 425 -11.89 -6.84 85.14
C ILE A 425 -10.67 -6.24 84.39
N GLY A 426 -9.63 -5.81 85.12
CA GLY A 426 -8.40 -5.30 84.54
C GLY A 426 -7.67 -6.33 83.67
N TRP A 427 -7.64 -7.59 84.11
CA TRP A 427 -7.12 -8.71 83.32
C TRP A 427 -7.94 -8.97 82.06
N ALA A 428 -9.28 -8.99 82.16
CA ALA A 428 -10.16 -9.17 81.01
C ALA A 428 -10.01 -8.05 79.99
N ILE A 429 -9.85 -6.80 80.44
CA ILE A 429 -9.56 -5.64 79.58
C ILE A 429 -8.19 -5.80 78.89
N ALA A 430 -7.14 -6.16 79.63
CA ALA A 430 -5.80 -6.35 79.08
C ALA A 430 -5.75 -7.45 78.01
N VAL A 431 -6.38 -8.61 78.25
CA VAL A 431 -6.47 -9.70 77.28
C VAL A 431 -7.29 -9.28 76.05
N THR A 432 -8.38 -8.52 76.24
CA THR A 432 -9.21 -8.04 75.12
C THR A 432 -8.44 -7.05 74.25
N LEU A 433 -7.71 -6.09 74.84
CA LEU A 433 -6.89 -5.12 74.10
C LEU A 433 -5.76 -5.81 73.31
N ILE A 434 -5.13 -6.84 73.89
CA ILE A 434 -4.10 -7.63 73.21
C ILE A 434 -4.71 -8.42 72.03
N CYS A 435 -5.87 -9.06 72.22
CA CYS A 435 -6.56 -9.77 71.15
C CYS A 435 -7.08 -8.84 70.05
N GLN A 436 -7.57 -7.64 70.37
CA GLN A 436 -8.01 -6.65 69.38
C GLN A 436 -6.85 -6.17 68.51
N LYS A 437 -5.70 -5.85 69.11
CA LYS A 437 -4.48 -5.52 68.34
C LYS A 437 -4.02 -6.68 67.47
N ALA A 438 -4.21 -7.92 67.93
CA ALA A 438 -3.90 -9.12 67.15
C ALA A 438 -4.83 -9.31 65.96
N GLN A 439 -6.13 -9.08 66.15
CA GLN A 439 -7.13 -9.19 65.10
C GLN A 439 -6.93 -8.11 64.03
N GLN A 440 -6.66 -6.86 64.44
CA GLN A 440 -6.35 -5.77 63.51
C GLN A 440 -5.08 -6.08 62.70
N TYR A 441 -4.01 -6.54 63.36
CA TYR A 441 -2.78 -6.95 62.66
C TYR A 441 -3.02 -8.11 61.69
N LEU A 442 -3.86 -9.09 62.06
CA LEU A 442 -4.19 -10.22 61.20
C LEU A 442 -5.04 -9.80 60.00
N GLU A 443 -6.01 -8.91 60.19
CA GLU A 443 -6.82 -8.33 59.12
C GLU A 443 -5.98 -7.47 58.18
N ASP A 444 -5.05 -6.66 58.69
CA ASP A 444 -4.10 -5.90 57.89
C ASP A 444 -3.16 -6.81 57.09
N LEU A 445 -2.73 -7.92 57.68
CA LEU A 445 -1.87 -8.92 57.04
C LEU A 445 -2.65 -9.73 55.98
N LEU A 446 -3.93 -10.03 56.22
CA LEU A 446 -4.80 -10.67 55.23
C LEU A 446 -5.16 -9.72 54.08
N ALA A 447 -5.48 -8.46 54.38
CA ALA A 447 -5.79 -7.44 53.38
C ALA A 447 -4.57 -7.12 52.50
N SER A 448 -3.38 -7.04 53.08
CA SER A 448 -2.13 -6.88 52.32
C SER A 448 -1.84 -8.12 51.46
N ARG A 449 -2.09 -9.33 51.96
CA ARG A 449 -1.97 -10.57 51.16
C ARG A 449 -2.97 -10.61 50.02
N GLU A 450 -4.24 -10.29 50.27
CA GLU A 450 -5.28 -10.21 49.25
C GLU A 450 -4.89 -9.18 48.17
N ALA A 451 -4.40 -8.01 48.57
CA ALA A 451 -3.91 -6.98 47.66
C ALA A 451 -2.72 -7.45 46.82
N ILE A 452 -1.72 -8.12 47.41
CA ILE A 452 -0.57 -8.68 46.69
C ILE A 452 -1.02 -9.76 45.70
N THR A 453 -1.96 -10.65 46.09
CA THR A 453 -2.48 -11.68 45.19
C THR A 453 -3.31 -11.10 44.05
N ALA A 454 -4.13 -10.09 44.33
CA ALA A 454 -4.93 -9.41 43.32
C ALA A 454 -4.06 -8.59 42.35
N ALA A 455 -2.98 -7.97 42.86
CA ALA A 455 -1.99 -7.28 42.04
C ALA A 455 -1.25 -8.27 41.12
N ASN A 456 -0.78 -9.40 41.63
CA ASN A 456 -0.12 -10.43 40.83
C ASN A 456 -1.07 -11.02 39.75
N GLU A 457 -2.34 -11.23 40.09
CA GLU A 457 -3.34 -11.66 39.10
C GLU A 457 -3.57 -10.60 38.01
N ALA A 458 -3.62 -9.31 38.39
CA ALA A 458 -3.70 -8.20 37.42
C ALA A 458 -2.46 -8.16 36.52
N ASP A 459 -1.25 -8.28 37.09
CA ASP A 459 0.01 -8.30 36.35
C ASP A 459 0.06 -9.46 35.34
N ARG A 460 -0.47 -10.65 35.70
CA ARG A 460 -0.55 -11.81 34.78
C ARG A 460 -1.57 -11.62 33.67
N VAL A 461 -2.65 -10.88 33.90
CA VAL A 461 -3.62 -10.53 32.84
C VAL A 461 -2.99 -9.49 31.92
N ASN A 462 -2.33 -8.49 32.48
CA ASN A 462 -1.61 -7.46 31.72
C ASN A 462 -0.45 -8.05 30.92
N LEU A 463 0.29 -9.03 31.46
CA LEU A 463 1.35 -9.71 30.73
C LEU A 463 0.80 -10.47 29.52
N ARG A 464 -0.31 -11.20 29.66
CA ARG A 464 -0.95 -11.87 28.50
C ARG A 464 -1.36 -10.85 27.43
N ALA A 465 -1.94 -9.73 27.85
CA ALA A 465 -2.32 -8.66 26.92
C ALA A 465 -1.09 -8.10 26.19
N ALA A 466 0.00 -7.78 26.92
CA ALA A 466 1.24 -7.27 26.35
C ALA A 466 1.90 -8.27 25.38
N LEU A 467 1.98 -9.56 25.72
CA LEU A 467 2.55 -10.59 24.84
C LEU A 467 1.75 -10.74 23.53
N ARG A 468 0.42 -10.67 23.63
CA ARG A 468 -0.46 -10.69 22.45
C ARG A 468 -0.33 -9.43 21.61
N GLU A 469 -0.18 -8.27 22.25
CA GLU A 469 0.04 -7.00 21.54
C GLU A 469 1.37 -7.00 20.80
N ILE A 470 2.44 -7.57 21.38
CA ILE A 470 3.72 -7.78 20.68
C ILE A 470 3.51 -8.62 19.41
N GLU A 471 2.77 -9.72 19.48
CA GLU A 471 2.46 -10.56 18.30
C GLU A 471 1.64 -9.79 17.25
N VAL A 472 0.60 -9.08 17.68
CA VAL A 472 -0.24 -8.28 16.77
C VAL A 472 0.54 -7.13 16.14
N LEU A 473 1.36 -6.42 16.91
CA LEU A 473 2.16 -5.29 16.43
C LEU A 473 3.29 -5.74 15.51
N THR A 474 3.94 -6.87 15.78
CA THR A 474 4.96 -7.43 14.87
C THR A 474 4.33 -7.91 13.56
N GLY A 475 3.16 -8.57 13.61
CA GLY A 475 2.38 -8.90 12.43
C GLY A 475 1.92 -7.67 11.65
N ALA A 476 1.45 -6.63 12.35
CA ALA A 476 1.08 -5.34 11.75
C ALA A 476 2.29 -4.64 11.12
N TYR A 477 3.47 -4.71 11.76
CA TYR A 477 4.71 -4.14 11.23
C TYR A 477 5.12 -4.82 9.92
N ARG A 478 5.05 -6.15 9.84
CA ARG A 478 5.25 -6.90 8.59
C ARG A 478 4.29 -6.45 7.50
N GLN A 479 3.00 -6.32 7.80
CA GLN A 479 1.99 -5.86 6.85
C GLN A 479 2.25 -4.41 6.40
N TYR A 480 2.64 -3.54 7.32
CA TYR A 480 3.06 -2.17 7.05
C TYR A 480 4.22 -2.12 6.04
N LEU A 481 5.23 -2.98 6.15
CA LEU A 481 6.33 -3.04 5.19
C LEU A 481 5.84 -3.42 3.78
N SER A 482 5.02 -4.47 3.65
CA SER A 482 4.45 -4.86 2.35
C SER A 482 3.57 -3.76 1.74
N TRP A 483 2.72 -3.11 2.55
CA TRP A 483 1.91 -1.99 2.07
C TRP A 483 2.75 -0.77 1.69
N SER A 484 3.82 -0.48 2.44
CA SER A 484 4.75 0.61 2.14
C SER A 484 5.52 0.35 0.84
N ARG A 485 5.96 -0.89 0.58
CA ARG A 485 6.55 -1.28 -0.70
C ARG A 485 5.58 -1.06 -1.86
N ALA A 486 4.36 -1.57 -1.73
CA ALA A 486 3.35 -1.43 -2.78
C ALA A 486 3.00 0.04 -3.05
N LEU A 487 2.76 0.83 -1.99
CA LEU A 487 2.41 2.24 -2.11
C LEU A 487 3.59 3.10 -2.60
N GLY A 488 4.80 2.84 -2.12
CA GLY A 488 6.00 3.59 -2.52
C GLY A 488 6.33 3.37 -4.00
N ALA A 489 6.25 2.13 -4.48
CA ALA A 489 6.41 1.82 -5.90
C ALA A 489 5.30 2.44 -6.77
N PHE A 490 4.06 2.50 -6.25
CA PHE A 490 2.94 3.11 -6.95
C PHE A 490 3.12 4.62 -7.03
N LEU A 491 3.37 5.29 -5.91
CA LEU A 491 3.51 6.74 -5.86
C LEU A 491 4.74 7.25 -6.60
N ALA A 492 5.82 6.47 -6.67
CA ALA A 492 6.97 6.80 -7.49
C ALA A 492 6.62 6.84 -8.99
N ARG A 493 5.73 5.95 -9.44
CA ARG A 493 5.32 5.84 -10.86
C ARG A 493 3.82 5.53 -10.96
N PRO A 494 2.93 6.49 -10.64
CA PRO A 494 1.50 6.22 -10.51
C PRO A 494 0.84 5.86 -11.84
N LEU A 495 1.47 6.28 -12.94
CA LEU A 495 1.04 5.98 -14.31
C LEU A 495 1.78 4.78 -14.92
N GLY A 496 2.76 4.20 -14.21
CA GLY A 496 3.63 3.14 -14.71
C GLY A 496 4.87 3.69 -15.43
N VAL A 497 5.63 2.78 -16.04
CA VAL A 497 6.76 3.15 -16.90
C VAL A 497 6.22 3.46 -18.29
N PRO A 498 6.58 4.60 -18.91
CA PRO A 498 6.14 4.92 -20.27
C PRO A 498 6.66 3.84 -21.23
N LYS A 499 5.74 2.98 -21.70
CA LYS A 499 6.01 1.95 -22.72
C LYS A 499 5.50 2.42 -24.08
N HIS A 500 6.00 3.54 -24.58
CA HIS A 500 5.71 3.94 -25.96
C HIS A 500 6.98 3.90 -26.79
N VAL A 501 7.10 2.83 -27.58
CA VAL A 501 8.10 2.72 -28.64
C VAL A 501 7.66 3.64 -29.77
N LEU A 502 8.48 4.63 -30.10
CA LEU A 502 8.35 5.39 -31.33
C LEU A 502 8.28 4.41 -32.51
N THR A 503 7.09 4.16 -33.03
CA THR A 503 6.99 3.66 -34.40
C THR A 503 7.10 4.89 -35.29
N ALA A 504 8.32 5.43 -35.41
CA ALA A 504 8.60 6.49 -36.35
C ALA A 504 8.31 5.94 -37.75
N ARG A 505 7.09 6.19 -38.25
CA ARG A 505 6.77 5.90 -39.64
C ARG A 505 7.77 6.70 -40.48
N ARG A 506 8.48 6.00 -41.36
CA ARG A 506 9.39 6.66 -42.30
C ARG A 506 8.60 7.72 -43.05
N ARG A 507 9.04 8.98 -42.95
CA ARG A 507 8.46 10.06 -43.75
C ARG A 507 8.74 9.76 -45.21
N ILE A 508 7.72 9.88 -46.05
CA ILE A 508 7.90 9.77 -47.50
C ILE A 508 8.42 11.11 -48.00
N ASP A 509 9.72 11.20 -48.22
CA ASP A 509 10.38 12.47 -48.55
C ASP A 509 10.27 12.85 -50.04
N TRP A 510 10.04 11.88 -50.91
CA TRP A 510 10.01 12.04 -52.37
C TRP A 510 9.06 11.02 -53.00
N GLY A 511 8.57 11.32 -54.20
CA GLY A 511 7.89 10.35 -55.07
C GLY A 511 6.37 10.47 -55.09
N LEU A 512 5.74 11.18 -54.15
CA LEU A 512 4.30 11.43 -54.23
C LEU A 512 3.96 12.50 -55.28
N PRO A 513 2.89 12.31 -56.07
CA PRO A 513 2.39 13.32 -57.01
C PRO A 513 1.52 14.37 -56.29
N ARG A 514 1.32 15.56 -56.87
CA ARG A 514 0.58 16.68 -56.21
C ARG A 514 -0.86 16.35 -55.75
N HIS A 515 -1.53 15.41 -56.40
CA HIS A 515 -2.87 14.97 -56.02
C HIS A 515 -2.88 14.10 -54.75
N SER A 516 -1.71 13.64 -54.29
CA SER A 516 -1.51 12.84 -53.09
C SER A 516 -0.47 13.47 -52.17
N ALA A 517 -0.83 13.84 -50.95
CA ALA A 517 0.11 14.45 -50.02
C ALA A 517 0.00 13.83 -48.62
N ILE A 518 1.16 13.62 -48.00
CA ILE A 518 1.28 13.24 -46.59
C ILE A 518 1.95 14.41 -45.89
N GLY A 519 1.22 15.05 -44.99
CA GLY A 519 1.71 16.10 -44.12
C GLY A 519 1.96 15.56 -42.73
N SER A 520 2.91 16.14 -42.02
CA SER A 520 3.11 15.94 -40.60
C SER A 520 2.78 17.21 -39.83
N GLY A 521 2.01 17.09 -38.76
CA GLY A 521 1.88 18.17 -37.78
C GLY A 521 3.23 18.42 -37.12
N SER A 522 3.76 19.64 -37.23
CA SER A 522 5.01 20.05 -36.60
C SER A 522 4.76 21.26 -35.70
N PRO A 523 4.00 21.10 -34.60
CA PRO A 523 3.80 22.18 -33.66
C PRO A 523 5.12 22.53 -32.96
N ASP A 524 5.29 23.83 -32.65
CA ASP A 524 6.40 24.30 -31.83
C ASP A 524 6.31 23.69 -30.41
N ASP A 525 7.46 23.46 -29.77
CA ASP A 525 7.52 22.87 -28.42
C ASP A 525 6.70 23.69 -27.39
N ASP A 526 6.69 25.02 -27.52
CA ASP A 526 5.89 25.91 -26.65
C ASP A 526 4.38 25.66 -26.79
N LYS A 527 3.89 25.26 -27.98
CA LYS A 527 2.48 24.91 -28.20
C LYS A 527 2.17 23.58 -27.53
N ILE A 528 3.05 22.59 -27.67
CA ILE A 528 2.91 21.29 -27.03
C ILE A 528 2.84 21.45 -25.51
N ALA A 529 3.73 22.26 -24.92
CA ALA A 529 3.74 22.54 -23.49
C ALA A 529 2.44 23.19 -23.01
N ARG A 530 1.91 24.18 -23.75
CA ARG A 530 0.62 24.82 -23.40
C ARG A 530 -0.56 23.85 -23.47
N VAL A 531 -0.63 23.03 -24.52
CA VAL A 531 -1.68 22.03 -24.66
C VAL A 531 -1.56 20.97 -23.55
N ALA A 532 -0.35 20.54 -23.24
CA ALA A 532 -0.09 19.63 -22.12
C ALA A 532 -0.59 20.24 -20.81
N ASP A 533 -0.22 21.49 -20.48
CA ASP A 533 -0.65 22.16 -19.25
C ASP A 533 -2.17 22.29 -19.14
N GLN A 534 -2.85 22.62 -20.24
CA GLN A 534 -4.30 22.70 -20.25
C GLN A 534 -4.96 21.33 -20.05
N LEU A 535 -4.43 20.28 -20.69
CA LEU A 535 -4.89 18.90 -20.46
C LEU A 535 -4.57 18.42 -19.04
N ARG A 536 -3.42 18.78 -18.47
CA ARG A 536 -3.08 18.45 -17.08
C ARG A 536 -4.12 19.02 -16.12
N GLN A 537 -4.58 20.25 -16.35
CA GLN A 537 -5.61 20.89 -15.52
C GLN A 537 -6.96 20.16 -15.57
N ASP A 538 -7.30 19.52 -16.69
CA ASP A 538 -8.57 18.81 -16.88
C ASP A 538 -8.48 17.34 -16.39
N LEU A 539 -7.29 16.72 -16.50
CA LEU A 539 -7.07 15.31 -16.18
C LEU A 539 -6.65 15.07 -14.72
N PHE A 540 -5.82 15.94 -14.16
CA PHE A 540 -5.34 15.84 -12.77
C PHE A 540 -6.27 16.64 -11.85
N THR A 541 -7.47 16.11 -11.61
CA THR A 541 -8.39 16.65 -10.61
C THR A 541 -8.06 16.10 -9.22
N VAL A 542 -8.60 16.73 -8.17
CA VAL A 542 -8.57 16.15 -6.83
C VAL A 542 -9.08 14.70 -6.89
N GLY A 543 -8.27 13.76 -6.38
CA GLY A 543 -8.62 12.33 -6.35
C GLY A 543 -8.19 11.50 -7.55
N TRP A 544 -7.40 12.06 -8.49
CA TRP A 544 -6.96 11.38 -9.71
C TRP A 544 -6.19 10.07 -9.48
N LEU A 545 -5.59 9.86 -8.29
CA LEU A 545 -4.87 8.61 -7.98
C LEU A 545 -5.78 7.45 -7.57
N THR A 546 -7.07 7.69 -7.36
CA THR A 546 -8.00 6.68 -6.84
C THR A 546 -8.19 5.53 -7.84
N GLU A 547 -8.56 5.85 -9.07
CA GLU A 547 -8.81 4.85 -10.11
C GLU A 547 -7.55 4.04 -10.47
N PRO A 548 -6.37 4.65 -10.68
CA PRO A 548 -5.14 3.88 -10.92
C PRO A 548 -4.76 2.96 -9.75
N TRP A 549 -4.90 3.40 -8.50
CA TRP A 549 -4.59 2.57 -7.33
C TRP A 549 -5.57 1.40 -7.17
N ASP A 550 -6.88 1.67 -7.30
CA ASP A 550 -7.91 0.65 -7.19
C ASP A 550 -7.79 -0.39 -8.31
N THR A 551 -7.41 0.03 -9.53
CA THR A 551 -7.15 -0.88 -10.65
C THR A 551 -5.98 -1.83 -10.36
N VAL A 552 -4.86 -1.30 -9.84
CA VAL A 552 -3.67 -2.11 -9.54
C VAL A 552 -3.91 -3.06 -8.37
N SER A 553 -4.59 -2.59 -7.32
CA SER A 553 -4.90 -3.42 -6.15
C SER A 553 -5.94 -4.51 -6.46
N ALA A 554 -6.96 -4.20 -7.26
CA ALA A 554 -7.93 -5.20 -7.75
C ALA A 554 -7.28 -6.23 -8.69
N GLY A 555 -6.26 -5.82 -9.46
CA GLY A 555 -5.50 -6.68 -10.36
C GLY A 555 -4.48 -7.60 -9.66
N ALA A 556 -4.30 -7.50 -8.35
CA ALA A 556 -3.28 -8.25 -7.61
C ALA A 556 -3.39 -9.78 -7.77
N GLY A 557 -4.61 -10.32 -7.75
CA GLY A 557 -4.84 -11.76 -7.92
C GLY A 557 -4.37 -12.29 -9.28
N VAL A 558 -4.61 -11.54 -10.35
CA VAL A 558 -4.17 -11.89 -11.71
C VAL A 558 -2.64 -11.88 -11.80
N ALA A 559 -1.98 -10.91 -11.18
CA ALA A 559 -0.53 -10.81 -11.18
C ALA A 559 0.16 -11.96 -10.42
N LEU A 560 -0.45 -12.43 -9.33
CA LEU A 560 0.06 -13.54 -8.51
C LEU A 560 -0.19 -14.92 -9.16
N GLY A 561 -1.12 -15.01 -10.11
CA GLY A 561 -1.42 -16.23 -10.85
C GLY A 561 -2.14 -17.30 -10.02
N GLY A 562 -1.84 -18.58 -10.30
CA GLY A 562 -2.63 -19.72 -9.80
C GLY A 562 -2.69 -19.87 -8.27
N ALA A 563 -1.71 -19.34 -7.53
CA ALA A 563 -1.66 -19.42 -6.07
C ALA A 563 -2.64 -18.47 -5.36
N ALA A 564 -3.21 -17.49 -6.07
CA ALA A 564 -4.04 -16.41 -5.52
C ALA A 564 -5.48 -16.40 -6.10
N HIS A 565 -6.05 -17.60 -6.32
CA HIS A 565 -7.39 -17.72 -6.89
C HIS A 565 -8.49 -17.11 -5.99
N ASP A 566 -8.32 -17.19 -4.67
CA ASP A 566 -9.19 -16.55 -3.69
C ASP A 566 -9.16 -15.02 -3.83
N ILE A 567 -7.97 -14.43 -3.97
CA ILE A 567 -7.77 -12.98 -4.16
C ILE A 567 -8.28 -12.52 -5.54
N THR A 568 -8.17 -13.38 -6.56
CA THR A 568 -8.72 -13.07 -7.89
C THR A 568 -10.24 -12.97 -7.84
N ARG A 569 -10.91 -13.81 -7.04
CA ARG A 569 -12.37 -13.76 -6.84
C ARG A 569 -12.77 -12.61 -5.93
N ASP A 570 -12.00 -12.35 -4.87
CA ASP A 570 -12.25 -11.26 -3.93
C ASP A 570 -10.94 -10.52 -3.59
N PRO A 571 -10.65 -9.41 -4.28
CA PRO A 571 -9.43 -8.64 -4.05
C PRO A 571 -9.31 -8.06 -2.64
N SER A 572 -10.42 -7.92 -1.91
CA SER A 572 -10.40 -7.40 -0.53
C SER A 572 -9.67 -8.34 0.44
N LEU A 573 -9.57 -9.64 0.10
CA LEU A 573 -8.85 -10.61 0.91
C LEU A 573 -7.35 -10.32 1.00
N LEU A 574 -6.79 -9.56 0.06
CA LEU A 574 -5.37 -9.18 0.07
C LEU A 574 -5.00 -8.45 1.38
N THR A 575 -5.88 -7.61 1.93
CA THR A 575 -5.61 -6.85 3.16
C THR A 575 -5.58 -7.70 4.43
N THR A 576 -6.04 -8.93 4.36
CA THR A 576 -6.04 -9.88 5.49
C THR A 576 -4.78 -10.75 5.54
N LYS A 577 -4.00 -10.81 4.45
CA LYS A 577 -2.83 -11.69 4.35
C LYS A 577 -1.65 -11.16 5.16
N ALA A 578 -0.75 -12.05 5.57
CA ALA A 578 0.45 -11.69 6.33
C ALA A 578 1.43 -10.84 5.49
N GLY A 579 2.24 -10.02 6.14
CA GLY A 579 3.14 -9.11 5.43
C GLY A 579 4.55 -9.66 5.18
N ALA A 580 5.54 -8.77 5.20
CA ALA A 580 6.93 -9.04 4.86
C ALA A 580 7.53 -10.27 5.55
N GLY A 581 8.24 -11.08 4.77
CA GLY A 581 8.97 -12.26 5.23
C GLY A 581 8.07 -13.47 5.51
N SER A 582 6.81 -13.45 5.05
CA SER A 582 5.88 -14.56 5.22
C SER A 582 5.69 -15.41 3.97
N GLY A 583 6.06 -14.90 2.79
CA GLY A 583 5.74 -15.55 1.52
C GLY A 583 4.23 -15.59 1.23
N SER A 584 3.43 -14.78 1.93
CA SER A 584 2.00 -14.69 1.64
C SER A 584 1.77 -13.92 0.33
N PRO A 585 0.55 -14.00 -0.25
CA PRO A 585 0.20 -13.25 -1.44
C PRO A 585 0.43 -11.74 -1.33
N LEU A 586 0.24 -11.13 -0.16
CA LEU A 586 0.51 -9.69 0.04
C LEU A 586 2.01 -9.38 -0.04
N ASP A 587 2.84 -10.23 0.56
CA ASP A 587 4.30 -10.11 0.53
C ASP A 587 4.82 -10.24 -0.91
N GLU A 588 4.43 -11.31 -1.61
CA GLU A 588 4.84 -11.58 -2.99
C GLU A 588 4.39 -10.49 -3.96
N TRP A 589 3.11 -10.07 -3.91
CA TRP A 589 2.58 -9.03 -4.78
C TRP A 589 3.30 -7.70 -4.54
N SER A 590 3.49 -7.32 -3.28
CA SER A 590 4.19 -6.09 -2.94
C SER A 590 5.62 -6.09 -3.48
N LEU A 591 6.31 -7.23 -3.41
CA LEU A 591 7.67 -7.39 -3.91
C LEU A 591 7.75 -7.40 -5.45
N MET A 592 6.78 -8.05 -6.12
CA MET A 592 6.69 -8.01 -7.58
C MET A 592 6.49 -6.59 -8.10
N PHE A 593 5.63 -5.83 -7.42
CA PHE A 593 5.36 -4.44 -7.76
C PHE A 593 6.57 -3.55 -7.46
N TYR A 594 7.20 -3.74 -6.30
CA TYR A 594 8.42 -3.02 -5.90
C TYR A 594 9.60 -3.23 -6.87
N ARG A 595 9.75 -4.46 -7.37
CA ARG A 595 10.77 -4.83 -8.38
C ARG A 595 10.37 -4.48 -9.82
N GLY A 596 9.22 -3.84 -10.02
CA GLY A 596 8.73 -3.42 -11.33
C GLY A 596 8.27 -4.56 -12.26
N ARG A 597 8.05 -5.78 -11.74
CA ARG A 597 7.47 -6.91 -12.50
C ARG A 597 5.98 -6.69 -12.80
N VAL A 598 5.29 -6.03 -11.87
CA VAL A 598 3.93 -5.51 -12.02
C VAL A 598 4.04 -3.99 -12.04
N GLN A 599 3.27 -3.33 -12.89
CA GLN A 599 3.30 -1.89 -13.05
C GLN A 599 1.88 -1.33 -13.14
N SER A 600 1.72 -0.07 -12.77
CA SER A 600 0.47 0.64 -13.04
C SER A 600 0.23 0.78 -14.54
N THR A 601 -1.03 0.69 -14.95
CA THR A 601 -1.48 0.94 -16.33
C THR A 601 -2.12 2.33 -16.49
N GLY A 602 -1.97 3.20 -15.48
CA GLY A 602 -2.61 4.51 -15.44
C GLY A 602 -2.27 5.41 -16.64
N ALA A 603 -1.07 5.31 -17.20
CA ALA A 603 -0.67 6.09 -18.38
C ALA A 603 -1.58 5.83 -19.58
N ALA A 604 -1.90 4.56 -19.86
CA ALA A 604 -2.74 4.19 -21.00
C ALA A 604 -4.17 4.73 -20.85
N VAL A 605 -4.72 4.64 -19.64
CA VAL A 605 -6.06 5.14 -19.31
C VAL A 605 -6.12 6.67 -19.43
N LEU A 606 -5.16 7.38 -18.83
CA LEU A 606 -5.09 8.84 -18.93
C LEU A 606 -4.84 9.31 -20.37
N TRP A 607 -4.00 8.61 -21.13
CA TRP A 607 -3.76 8.93 -22.53
C TRP A 607 -5.02 8.77 -23.37
N GLN A 608 -5.76 7.67 -23.19
CA GLN A 608 -7.04 7.47 -23.86
C GLN A 608 -8.04 8.57 -23.52
N ARG A 609 -8.09 9.00 -22.24
CA ARG A 609 -8.92 10.13 -21.81
C ARG A 609 -8.46 11.44 -22.45
N ALA A 610 -7.17 11.73 -22.47
CA ALA A 610 -6.60 12.91 -23.14
C ALA A 610 -6.98 12.96 -24.63
N MET A 611 -6.88 11.82 -25.33
CA MET A 611 -7.31 11.71 -26.72
C MET A 611 -8.82 11.93 -26.89
N SER A 612 -9.64 11.44 -25.96
CA SER A 612 -11.09 11.70 -25.99
C SER A 612 -11.42 13.19 -25.79
N GLU A 613 -10.68 13.90 -24.93
CA GLU A 613 -10.84 15.35 -24.74
C GLU A 613 -10.45 16.10 -26.02
N LEU A 614 -9.29 15.79 -26.61
CA LEU A 614 -8.81 16.41 -27.86
C LEU A 614 -9.69 16.12 -29.09
N THR A 615 -10.38 14.97 -29.11
CA THR A 615 -11.28 14.60 -30.21
C THR A 615 -12.72 15.05 -30.01
N GLY A 616 -13.12 15.37 -28.78
CA GLY A 616 -14.45 15.86 -28.44
C GLY A 616 -14.42 17.32 -27.97
N PRO A 617 -14.56 17.57 -26.65
CA PRO A 617 -14.83 18.90 -26.09
C PRO A 617 -13.70 19.91 -26.28
N ARG A 618 -12.45 19.47 -26.42
CA ARG A 618 -11.24 20.30 -26.60
C ARG A 618 -10.67 20.22 -28.02
N THR A 619 -11.54 20.08 -29.02
CA THR A 619 -11.12 19.98 -30.43
C THR A 619 -10.30 21.20 -30.89
N GLU A 620 -10.47 22.36 -30.27
CA GLU A 620 -9.65 23.55 -30.51
C GLU A 620 -8.16 23.33 -30.19
N LEU A 621 -7.84 22.55 -29.15
CA LEU A 621 -6.45 22.24 -28.80
C LEU A 621 -5.81 21.30 -29.82
N ALA A 622 -6.57 20.33 -30.33
CA ALA A 622 -6.12 19.46 -31.41
C ALA A 622 -5.87 20.25 -32.71
N ARG A 623 -6.66 21.30 -32.97
CA ARG A 623 -6.42 22.20 -34.12
C ARG A 623 -5.16 23.05 -33.92
N ASP A 624 -4.88 23.51 -32.71
CA ASP A 624 -3.66 24.30 -32.44
C ASP A 624 -2.38 23.46 -32.65
N LEU A 625 -2.41 22.16 -32.31
CA LEU A 625 -1.33 21.22 -32.63
C LEU A 625 -1.13 21.01 -34.15
N LEU A 626 -2.14 21.34 -34.95
CA LEU A 626 -2.19 21.17 -36.41
C LEU A 626 -2.12 22.49 -37.19
N ASP A 627 -1.84 23.60 -36.51
CA ASP A 627 -1.80 24.94 -37.11
C ASP A 627 -0.75 25.03 -38.24
N VAL A 628 0.38 24.34 -38.07
CA VAL A 628 1.44 24.25 -39.09
C VAL A 628 1.62 22.80 -39.53
N ILE A 629 1.32 22.55 -40.79
CA ILE A 629 1.54 21.26 -41.45
C ILE A 629 2.77 21.38 -42.33
N GLU A 630 3.75 20.52 -42.07
CA GLU A 630 4.88 20.32 -42.97
C GLU A 630 4.59 19.18 -43.92
N TYR A 631 4.68 19.43 -45.21
CA TYR A 631 4.56 18.40 -46.24
C TYR A 631 5.63 18.63 -47.30
N ARG A 632 6.00 17.57 -48.03
CA ARG A 632 7.00 17.66 -49.10
C ARG A 632 6.36 17.45 -50.46
N ILE A 633 6.70 18.32 -51.39
CA ILE A 633 6.42 18.15 -52.83
C ILE A 633 7.77 18.14 -53.52
N ASP A 634 8.07 17.05 -54.24
CA ASP A 634 9.32 16.89 -54.98
C ASP A 634 10.59 17.21 -54.15
N GLY A 635 10.63 16.73 -52.90
CA GLY A 635 11.75 16.90 -51.98
C GLY A 635 11.81 18.26 -51.28
N THR A 636 11.04 19.25 -51.72
CA THR A 636 10.97 20.59 -51.11
C THR A 636 9.98 20.62 -49.96
N VAL A 637 10.37 21.18 -48.82
CA VAL A 637 9.49 21.33 -47.65
C VAL A 637 8.56 22.52 -47.86
N HIS A 638 7.26 22.26 -47.73
CA HIS A 638 6.20 23.26 -47.73
C HIS A 638 5.54 23.29 -46.35
N ARG A 639 5.13 24.50 -45.95
CA ARG A 639 4.39 24.75 -44.71
C ARG A 639 3.08 25.45 -45.05
N SER A 640 1.97 24.94 -44.53
CA SER A 640 0.67 25.58 -44.67
C SER A 640 -0.24 25.26 -43.48
N GLY A 641 -1.36 25.97 -43.38
CA GLY A 641 -2.44 25.61 -42.47
C GLY A 641 -3.17 24.34 -42.92
N ILE A 642 -4.03 23.83 -42.04
CA ILE A 642 -4.81 22.60 -42.27
C ILE A 642 -5.72 22.69 -43.49
N ASP A 643 -6.44 23.79 -43.66
CA ASP A 643 -7.41 23.94 -44.76
C ASP A 643 -6.70 24.05 -46.12
N ASP A 644 -5.56 24.74 -46.17
CA ASP A 644 -4.73 24.86 -47.37
C ASP A 644 -4.10 23.51 -47.78
N PHE A 645 -3.64 22.73 -46.79
CA PHE A 645 -3.08 21.41 -47.04
C PHE A 645 -4.16 20.45 -47.58
N LEU A 646 -5.34 20.45 -46.96
CA LEU A 646 -6.46 19.62 -47.39
C LEU A 646 -7.02 20.05 -48.74
N ALA A 647 -7.00 21.36 -49.04
CA ALA A 647 -7.41 21.93 -50.33
C ALA A 647 -8.80 21.46 -50.81
N GLY A 648 -9.72 21.19 -49.88
CA GLY A 648 -11.08 20.68 -50.14
C GLY A 648 -11.22 19.16 -50.26
N VAL A 649 -10.15 18.37 -50.06
CA VAL A 649 -10.23 16.90 -50.08
C VAL A 649 -10.96 16.37 -48.84
N GLY A 650 -11.83 15.38 -49.03
CA GLY A 650 -12.70 14.81 -47.99
C GLY A 650 -13.94 15.63 -47.66
N VAL A 651 -14.25 16.64 -48.49
CA VAL A 651 -15.45 17.49 -48.40
C VAL A 651 -16.15 17.45 -49.76
N PRO A 652 -17.50 17.46 -49.83
CA PRO A 652 -18.20 17.52 -51.10
C PRO A 652 -17.84 18.78 -51.86
N THR A 653 -17.69 18.66 -53.18
CA THR A 653 -17.44 19.79 -54.07
C THR A 653 -18.61 20.01 -55.01
N GLU A 654 -18.95 21.28 -55.28
CA GLU A 654 -20.06 21.61 -56.17
C GLU A 654 -19.64 21.53 -57.64
N GLY A 655 -19.90 20.37 -58.25
CA GLY A 655 -19.69 20.15 -59.67
C GLY A 655 -18.25 20.36 -60.14
N GLY A 656 -18.05 20.28 -61.45
CA GLY A 656 -16.75 20.51 -62.06
C GLY A 656 -16.53 19.71 -63.32
N PHE A 657 -15.37 19.92 -63.92
CA PHE A 657 -14.93 19.18 -65.09
C PHE A 657 -13.59 18.51 -64.80
N LEU A 658 -13.40 17.31 -65.34
CA LEU A 658 -12.09 16.70 -65.51
C LEU A 658 -11.30 17.46 -66.58
N ASP A 659 -10.00 17.16 -66.69
CA ASP A 659 -9.14 17.82 -67.67
C ASP A 659 -9.68 17.60 -69.09
N ARG A 660 -10.11 18.69 -69.73
CA ARG A 660 -10.70 18.66 -71.06
C ARG A 660 -9.70 18.17 -72.11
N ALA A 661 -8.40 18.29 -71.85
CA ALA A 661 -7.36 17.76 -72.74
C ALA A 661 -7.36 16.23 -72.82
N ALA A 662 -7.99 15.52 -71.87
CA ALA A 662 -8.18 14.07 -71.92
C ALA A 662 -9.34 13.65 -72.85
N PHE A 663 -10.15 14.60 -73.33
CA PHE A 663 -11.34 14.35 -74.14
C PHE A 663 -11.21 15.00 -75.52
N THR A 664 -11.93 14.48 -76.50
CA THR A 664 -12.05 15.14 -77.80
C THR A 664 -12.88 16.43 -77.68
N ASP A 665 -12.72 17.36 -78.63
CA ASP A 665 -13.50 18.60 -78.66
C ASP A 665 -15.00 18.32 -78.70
N THR A 666 -15.42 17.29 -79.44
CA THR A 666 -16.81 16.83 -79.54
C THR A 666 -17.33 16.29 -78.22
N ALA A 667 -16.55 15.47 -77.51
CA ALA A 667 -16.91 14.93 -76.20
C ALA A 667 -17.01 16.04 -75.14
N THR A 668 -16.09 17.01 -75.17
CA THR A 668 -16.11 18.18 -74.28
C THR A 668 -17.36 19.04 -74.51
N MET A 669 -17.74 19.30 -75.77
CA MET A 669 -18.96 20.06 -76.09
C MET A 669 -20.25 19.36 -75.64
N ARG A 670 -20.28 18.02 -75.65
CA ARG A 670 -21.40 17.21 -75.12
C ARG A 670 -21.42 17.17 -73.58
N GLY A 671 -20.39 17.66 -72.91
CA GLY A 671 -20.27 17.62 -71.45
C GLY A 671 -19.74 16.30 -70.90
N ALA A 672 -19.12 15.44 -71.73
CA ALA A 672 -18.58 14.14 -71.29
C ALA A 672 -17.45 14.27 -70.24
N SER A 673 -16.83 15.45 -70.15
CA SER A 673 -15.81 15.76 -69.14
C SER A 673 -16.40 16.20 -67.79
N ALA A 674 -17.73 16.31 -67.66
CA ALA A 674 -18.38 16.71 -66.41
C ALA A 674 -18.21 15.63 -65.33
N VAL A 675 -18.00 16.07 -64.09
CA VAL A 675 -18.04 15.18 -62.92
C VAL A 675 -19.49 14.75 -62.71
N ALA A 676 -19.75 13.46 -62.86
CA ALA A 676 -21.08 12.88 -62.74
C ALA A 676 -21.32 12.22 -61.38
N GLY A 677 -20.26 11.74 -60.75
CA GLY A 677 -20.28 11.19 -59.41
C GLY A 677 -19.04 11.59 -58.62
N GLU A 678 -19.25 11.75 -57.32
CA GLU A 678 -18.22 12.02 -56.34
C GLU A 678 -18.46 11.14 -55.12
N LEU A 679 -17.42 10.45 -54.67
CA LEU A 679 -17.37 9.87 -53.33
C LEU A 679 -16.26 10.59 -52.57
N TYR A 680 -16.55 10.95 -51.32
CA TYR A 680 -15.55 11.47 -50.40
C TYR A 680 -15.64 10.70 -49.08
N SER A 681 -14.47 10.38 -48.53
CA SER A 681 -14.33 9.77 -47.21
C SER A 681 -13.38 10.62 -46.39
N ARG A 682 -13.68 10.82 -45.11
CA ARG A 682 -12.79 11.49 -44.16
C ARG A 682 -12.86 10.79 -42.82
N THR A 683 -11.70 10.32 -42.35
CA THR A 683 -11.55 9.59 -41.08
C THR A 683 -10.49 10.27 -40.22
N ARG A 684 -10.73 10.40 -38.92
CA ARG A 684 -9.70 10.86 -37.98
C ARG A 684 -8.78 9.71 -37.59
N VAL A 685 -7.50 10.01 -37.44
CA VAL A 685 -6.47 9.07 -36.97
C VAL A 685 -5.63 9.79 -35.93
N GLY A 686 -5.87 9.49 -34.65
CA GLY A 686 -5.34 10.28 -33.54
C GLY A 686 -5.90 11.71 -33.56
N CYS A 687 -5.02 12.70 -33.40
CA CYS A 687 -5.31 14.11 -33.64
C CYS A 687 -5.35 14.45 -35.14
N GLY A 688 -4.70 13.66 -35.98
CA GLY A 688 -4.65 13.83 -37.43
C GLY A 688 -5.89 13.32 -38.16
N LEU A 689 -5.78 13.24 -39.49
CA LEU A 689 -6.88 12.78 -40.34
C LEU A 689 -6.39 12.25 -41.69
N VAL A 690 -7.21 11.38 -42.28
CA VAL A 690 -7.07 10.86 -43.64
C VAL A 690 -8.31 11.27 -44.42
N ALA A 691 -8.11 11.80 -45.61
CA ALA A 691 -9.18 12.25 -46.49
C ALA A 691 -8.91 11.77 -47.92
N VAL A 692 -9.95 11.23 -48.55
CA VAL A 692 -9.92 10.77 -49.94
C VAL A 692 -11.14 11.32 -50.66
N THR A 693 -10.94 11.89 -51.84
CA THR A 693 -12.02 12.31 -52.73
C THR A 693 -11.79 11.71 -54.09
N THR A 694 -12.76 10.94 -54.58
CA THR A 694 -12.74 10.36 -55.92
C THR A 694 -13.89 10.91 -56.73
N GLN A 695 -13.58 11.42 -57.92
CA GLN A 695 -14.54 12.01 -58.86
C GLN A 695 -14.46 11.27 -60.18
N PHE A 696 -15.61 10.99 -60.78
CA PHE A 696 -15.70 10.22 -62.00
C PHE A 696 -16.78 10.73 -62.95
N THR A 697 -16.60 10.48 -64.25
CA THR A 697 -17.59 10.76 -65.30
C THR A 697 -18.71 9.72 -65.32
N GLU A 698 -19.76 10.02 -66.09
CA GLU A 698 -20.62 8.97 -66.63
C GLU A 698 -19.82 8.05 -67.57
N GLY A 699 -20.46 6.99 -68.08
CA GLY A 699 -19.84 6.12 -69.08
C GLY A 699 -19.49 6.89 -70.35
N VAL A 700 -18.22 6.90 -70.73
CA VAL A 700 -17.70 7.46 -71.98
C VAL A 700 -17.21 6.35 -72.91
N SER A 701 -17.21 6.60 -74.22
CA SER A 701 -16.64 5.68 -75.18
C SER A 701 -15.14 5.92 -75.36
N ALA A 702 -14.40 4.93 -75.86
CA ALA A 702 -12.98 5.10 -76.18
C ALA A 702 -12.72 6.16 -77.27
N GLU A 703 -13.73 6.48 -78.09
CA GLU A 703 -13.66 7.53 -79.13
C GLU A 703 -13.81 8.94 -78.56
N ASP A 704 -14.39 9.06 -77.36
CA ASP A 704 -14.55 10.33 -76.66
C ASP A 704 -13.24 10.81 -76.00
N LEU A 705 -12.23 9.94 -75.87
CA LEU A 705 -10.94 10.23 -75.28
C LEU A 705 -9.95 10.78 -76.31
N ALA A 706 -9.21 11.82 -75.93
CA ALA A 706 -8.14 12.36 -76.76
C ALA A 706 -7.03 11.32 -76.93
N ARG A 707 -6.71 10.96 -78.18
CA ARG A 707 -5.55 10.12 -78.48
C ARG A 707 -4.31 11.01 -78.52
N PRO A 708 -3.22 10.68 -77.80
CA PRO A 708 -1.99 11.44 -77.91
C PRO A 708 -1.48 11.38 -79.35
N THR A 709 -1.19 12.53 -79.94
CA THR A 709 -0.52 12.65 -81.24
C THR A 709 0.95 12.26 -81.07
N SER A 710 1.26 10.98 -80.95
CA SER A 710 2.63 10.48 -81.10
C SER A 710 2.76 9.66 -82.40
N LYS A 711 3.78 10.01 -83.18
CA LYS A 711 4.21 9.24 -84.35
C LYS A 711 4.64 7.86 -83.87
N HIS A 712 3.96 6.84 -84.38
CA HIS A 712 4.32 5.41 -84.35
C HIS A 712 4.94 4.88 -83.04
N VAL A 713 4.11 4.26 -82.22
CA VAL A 713 4.54 3.17 -81.36
C VAL A 713 3.84 1.91 -81.85
N ARG A 714 4.63 0.92 -82.28
CA ARG A 714 4.16 -0.44 -82.55
C ARG A 714 3.47 -0.95 -81.30
N THR A 715 2.34 -1.61 -81.47
CA THR A 715 1.78 -2.53 -80.48
C THR A 715 2.80 -3.66 -80.27
N GLU A 716 3.83 -3.40 -79.45
CA GLU A 716 4.51 -4.47 -78.77
C GLU A 716 3.55 -4.99 -77.71
N GLU A 717 3.45 -6.31 -77.70
CA GLU A 717 2.62 -7.12 -76.83
C GLU A 717 2.58 -6.52 -75.43
N ILE A 718 1.38 -6.41 -74.87
CA ILE A 718 1.21 -6.41 -73.42
C ILE A 718 1.96 -7.66 -72.96
N HIS A 719 3.19 -7.51 -72.47
CA HIS A 719 3.80 -8.58 -71.71
C HIS A 719 2.84 -8.82 -70.56
N GLU A 720 2.17 -9.98 -70.59
CA GLU A 720 1.61 -10.59 -69.40
C GLU A 720 2.65 -10.38 -68.31
N ILE A 721 2.28 -9.63 -67.28
CA ILE A 721 3.07 -9.51 -66.06
C ILE A 721 3.36 -10.97 -65.70
N PRO A 722 4.63 -11.44 -65.72
CA PRO A 722 4.92 -12.80 -65.32
C PRO A 722 4.34 -12.93 -63.93
N ASP A 723 3.57 -13.99 -63.66
CA ASP A 723 3.01 -14.27 -62.34
C ASP A 723 4.09 -13.97 -61.30
N ILE A 724 4.00 -12.78 -60.71
CA ILE A 724 4.83 -12.44 -59.57
C ILE A 724 4.17 -13.28 -58.52
N ASP A 725 4.81 -14.41 -58.23
CA ASP A 725 4.53 -15.22 -57.07
C ASP A 725 4.58 -14.25 -55.89
N LEU A 726 3.41 -13.71 -55.53
CA LEU A 726 3.22 -12.82 -54.40
C LEU A 726 3.53 -13.71 -53.22
N ARG A 727 4.82 -13.78 -52.86
CA ARG A 727 5.22 -14.37 -51.59
C ARG A 727 4.34 -13.66 -50.58
N PRO A 728 3.41 -14.37 -49.91
CA PRO A 728 2.60 -13.74 -48.88
C PRO A 728 3.61 -13.10 -47.95
N ALA A 729 3.42 -11.81 -47.67
CA ALA A 729 4.29 -11.08 -46.76
C ALA A 729 4.51 -12.00 -45.56
N GLN A 730 5.74 -12.50 -45.41
CA GLN A 730 6.11 -13.21 -44.20
C GLN A 730 5.90 -12.16 -43.13
N ARG A 731 4.78 -12.31 -42.43
CA ARG A 731 4.53 -11.62 -41.20
C ARG A 731 5.73 -12.00 -40.35
N GLU A 732 6.69 -11.10 -40.21
CA GLU A 732 7.72 -11.23 -39.19
C GLU A 732 6.96 -11.15 -37.87
N GLU A 733 6.45 -12.31 -37.44
CA GLU A 733 6.14 -12.57 -36.04
C GLU A 733 7.48 -12.42 -35.33
N SER A 734 7.68 -11.23 -34.75
CA SER A 734 8.75 -11.00 -33.78
C SER A 734 8.65 -12.09 -32.69
N PRO A 735 9.76 -12.75 -32.30
CA PRO A 735 9.69 -13.96 -31.50
C PRO A 735 9.44 -13.64 -30.02
N ALA A 736 8.17 -13.73 -29.61
CA ALA A 736 7.70 -14.00 -28.25
C ALA A 736 6.19 -14.33 -28.36
N ASP A 737 5.59 -15.41 -27.88
CA ASP A 737 5.97 -16.48 -26.97
C ASP A 737 4.97 -17.62 -27.27
N LYS A 738 5.40 -18.67 -27.99
CA LYS A 738 4.65 -19.93 -28.06
C LYS A 738 5.25 -20.88 -27.04
N SER A 739 4.84 -20.71 -25.79
CA SER A 739 5.04 -21.73 -24.76
C SER A 739 4.40 -23.05 -25.23
N GLY A 740 5.21 -24.11 -25.21
CA GLY A 740 4.89 -25.41 -25.77
C GLY A 740 3.72 -26.07 -25.05
N ARG A 741 2.63 -26.31 -25.80
CA ARG A 741 1.72 -27.42 -25.54
C ARG A 741 2.27 -28.64 -26.27
N THR A 742 3.15 -29.38 -25.61
CA THR A 742 3.47 -30.75 -26.02
C THR A 742 2.25 -31.62 -25.76
N SER A 743 1.54 -31.96 -26.83
CA SER A 743 0.59 -33.06 -26.86
C SER A 743 1.37 -34.35 -26.60
N TYR A 744 1.38 -34.81 -25.34
CA TYR A 744 1.94 -36.10 -24.99
C TYR A 744 1.01 -37.19 -25.55
N ILE A 745 1.46 -37.86 -26.61
CA ILE A 745 0.81 -39.07 -27.13
C ILE A 745 1.28 -40.23 -26.27
N ALA A 746 0.35 -40.82 -25.52
CA ALA A 746 0.61 -42.01 -24.73
C ALA A 746 0.91 -43.22 -25.65
N PRO A 747 1.99 -43.98 -25.42
CA PRO A 747 2.10 -45.32 -25.94
C PRO A 747 1.30 -46.26 -25.03
N ALA A 748 0.25 -46.87 -25.58
CA ALA A 748 -0.44 -47.98 -24.95
C ALA A 748 0.51 -49.18 -24.89
N VAL A 749 0.87 -49.60 -23.68
CA VAL A 749 1.45 -50.91 -23.41
C VAL A 749 0.57 -51.57 -22.36
N ASP A 750 -0.12 -52.62 -22.81
CA ASP A 750 -0.76 -53.64 -21.99
C ASP A 750 0.22 -54.23 -20.97
N GLY A 751 -0.24 -54.47 -19.74
CA GLY A 751 0.36 -55.50 -18.89
C GLY A 751 0.72 -55.12 -17.45
N ILE A 752 -0.26 -55.25 -16.54
CA ILE A 752 -0.23 -56.09 -15.32
C ILE A 752 0.82 -55.79 -14.21
N ASN A 753 0.28 -55.56 -13.00
CA ASN A 753 0.78 -55.78 -11.61
C ASN A 753 2.11 -55.12 -11.18
N PHE A 754 2.22 -54.39 -10.07
CA PHE A 754 1.79 -54.66 -8.69
C PHE A 754 1.63 -53.34 -7.90
#